data_AF-A0A928T3G6-F1
#
_entry.id   AF-A0A928T3G6-F1
#
_cell.length_a   1.000
_cell.length_b   1.000
_cell.length_c   1.000
_cell.angle_alpha   90.00
_cell.angle_beta   90.00
_cell.angle_gamma   90.00
#
_symmetry.space_group_name_H-M   'P 1'
#
loop_
_entity.id
_entity.type
_entity.pdbx_description
1 polymer ?
#
loop_
_entity_poly.entity_id
_entity_poly.type
_entity_poly.pdbx_seq_one_letter_code
_entity_poly.pdbx_strand_id
1 'polypeptide(L)'
;MDRESTQGRRSHPSSGEPLVEDRVGSTAHLLGNDAIVRGALEAGVAFVAGYPGTPSSEITDGFSRIARSRDIAFEYSVNEKVALELAFAAALAGARSLTAMKHLGLMVAGDPISTIPYVGVEAGMVVVSAGDPSCHTSPNEADQRHLGPMLHLPILDPSTPAEAHAMTRAAFELSEECRLPVLLRTTTRVAHSRGAVRLGELRPKRVTGFVRDPARHVPVPANARRMRLELKERVEVARAWMARSGFFQQHGRGKHVVLASGAPAATAADLLALAGASERVALWRLGTVYPLPEAQIVEALRGVERLLVVEELSPFLENALFALSARHGLSLTVLGKHSGHLPEEFEYGADVVQRALHDAFGVGQPPRKKPALPVVPPRAPSLCPGCPHRAAFVAARAAFDEDQIYMSDIGCYTLGYAPPLSTADALLCMGAGFTLAAGVAKVTGKRTVGFMGDSTFFHAGMPALLDSIKENANVVAVVLDNEITAMTGFQESPTREQRIEDVARALGARHVETIDPYELEASSAAFRRARGAPGTSVVVVRRPCPVNAARENGSAQKKPAYVAETERCRTCGRAELKLRCDVPITEGFERNLARVASQKGHLRLESDVAPCAERCPLSLCIQGYAGHLAAGEHVEALRHVMARTPLPHSVCRVCDRPCEDGCVRHGLDEPVAINDLKRYLVDWAEAERPELLDVERQPSNGLEVAVVGAGAAGLAAAHDLAVRGYAVTLFDAEARPGGLLTHGIPEYRLPEHSVSRDIERVLGLGVSFVGGQRLGVELRLDELRARYRAVFLAIGAHRGKTLELPGASDPAAPETIEALRYLRAVRLGLNVPAGSCVVVIGGGNAAIDAARSALRKGASSVSIACLEKPSAMPALCDEITAAEHEGVVLFTTVRPVRVEPSALVVARLADGAEQRLACDLVIVAIGQEPDPAALETSQLERDPNGLVRVDALTGHTSLPGVFAGGDVVFGERTVTNAIGWGLRAAWAIDRELSGAEVADRRPPPELPKKRALVSARAPVRPRRFPAELELDARLRGMGEVVRGLSAADAREEARRCLQCGLCGNCRACIEALGCPAIGMDPSREHVVVDPVWCIGCGVCADVCSNRALSPAGAPCP
;
A
#
# COMPACT_ATOMS: atom_id res chain seq x y z
N MET A 1 -41.71 -37.67 -8.68
CA MET A 1 -41.34 -36.71 -9.74
C MET A 1 -39.95 -36.24 -9.42
N ASP A 2 -39.04 -36.57 -10.32
CA ASP A 2 -37.65 -36.93 -10.05
C ASP A 2 -36.76 -35.76 -9.61
N ARG A 3 -35.97 -36.00 -8.56
CA ARG A 3 -34.84 -35.16 -8.11
C ARG A 3 -33.51 -35.82 -8.51
N GLU A 4 -33.38 -36.20 -9.78
CA GLU A 4 -32.11 -36.60 -10.39
C GLU A 4 -31.75 -35.62 -11.50
N SER A 5 -31.29 -34.41 -11.15
CA SER A 5 -30.48 -33.60 -12.08
C SER A 5 -29.89 -32.39 -11.35
N THR A 6 -28.66 -32.53 -10.82
CA THR A 6 -27.59 -31.49 -10.74
C THR A 6 -26.43 -31.94 -9.83
N GLN A 7 -26.00 -33.20 -9.90
CA GLN A 7 -24.62 -33.54 -9.54
C GLN A 7 -23.79 -33.45 -10.82
N GLY A 8 -22.84 -32.53 -10.83
CA GLY A 8 -22.01 -32.20 -11.98
C GLY A 8 -21.42 -33.45 -12.65
N ARG A 9 -21.34 -33.39 -13.97
CA ARG A 9 -20.62 -34.35 -14.82
C ARG A 9 -19.16 -34.45 -14.36
N ARG A 10 -18.87 -35.28 -13.35
CA ARG A 10 -17.53 -35.83 -13.15
C ARG A 10 -17.38 -36.93 -14.19
N SER A 11 -16.42 -36.73 -15.10
CA SER A 11 -16.08 -37.66 -16.16
C SER A 11 -16.01 -39.08 -15.63
N HIS A 12 -16.74 -40.01 -16.25
CA HIS A 12 -16.45 -41.44 -16.12
C HIS A 12 -14.93 -41.64 -16.33
N PRO A 13 -14.26 -42.51 -15.54
CA PRO A 13 -12.86 -42.82 -15.79
C PRO A 13 -12.76 -43.32 -17.23
N SER A 14 -12.03 -42.58 -18.06
CA SER A 14 -11.66 -43.03 -19.39
C SER A 14 -10.99 -44.39 -19.26
N SER A 15 -11.28 -45.32 -20.17
CA SER A 15 -10.50 -46.54 -20.34
C SER A 15 -9.01 -46.18 -20.37
N GLY A 16 -8.27 -46.49 -19.28
CA GLY A 16 -6.86 -46.11 -19.12
C GLY A 16 -6.46 -45.48 -17.77
N GLU A 17 -7.31 -45.45 -16.73
CA GLU A 17 -6.91 -45.00 -15.40
C GLU A 17 -6.05 -46.07 -14.68
N PRO A 18 -4.74 -45.85 -14.47
CA PRO A 18 -3.81 -46.89 -13.99
C PRO A 18 -4.16 -47.45 -12.60
N LEU A 19 -4.86 -46.67 -11.77
CA LEU A 19 -5.30 -47.07 -10.43
C LEU A 19 -6.25 -48.27 -10.46
N VAL A 20 -7.09 -48.36 -11.48
CA VAL A 20 -8.14 -49.38 -11.62
C VAL A 20 -7.88 -50.36 -12.76
N GLU A 21 -6.71 -50.32 -13.40
CA GLU A 21 -6.34 -51.33 -14.39
C GLU A 21 -6.08 -52.68 -13.70
N ASP A 22 -6.80 -53.71 -14.14
CA ASP A 22 -6.64 -55.09 -13.68
C ASP A 22 -5.65 -55.86 -14.58
N ARG A 23 -4.42 -55.35 -14.64
CA ARG A 23 -3.31 -55.94 -15.40
C ARG A 23 -2.27 -56.49 -14.44
N VAL A 24 -2.63 -57.55 -13.73
CA VAL A 24 -1.77 -58.19 -12.72
C VAL A 24 -0.39 -58.51 -13.30
N GLY A 25 0.66 -58.11 -12.59
CA GLY A 25 2.05 -58.32 -12.99
C GLY A 25 2.63 -57.27 -13.93
N SER A 26 1.81 -56.36 -14.50
CA SER A 26 2.31 -55.22 -15.27
C SER A 26 2.89 -54.12 -14.38
N THR A 27 3.68 -53.23 -14.98
CA THR A 27 4.29 -52.09 -14.29
C THR A 27 3.59 -50.80 -14.72
N ALA A 28 3.14 -50.01 -13.76
CA ALA A 28 2.61 -48.67 -13.97
C ALA A 28 3.50 -47.61 -13.32
N HIS A 29 3.59 -46.43 -13.93
CA HIS A 29 4.28 -45.28 -13.33
C HIS A 29 3.29 -44.47 -12.50
N LEU A 30 3.34 -44.63 -11.19
CA LEU A 30 2.40 -44.01 -10.25
C LEU A 30 3.09 -42.96 -9.40
N LEU A 31 2.37 -41.90 -9.04
CA LEU A 31 2.73 -41.00 -7.95
C LEU A 31 2.76 -41.80 -6.63
N GLY A 32 3.58 -41.44 -5.64
CA GLY A 32 3.60 -42.15 -4.36
C GLY A 32 2.23 -42.21 -3.68
N ASN A 33 1.47 -41.11 -3.71
CA ASN A 33 0.09 -41.10 -3.23
C ASN A 33 -0.83 -42.04 -4.03
N ASP A 34 -0.71 -42.07 -5.36
CA ASP A 34 -1.44 -43.02 -6.21
C ASP A 34 -1.04 -44.48 -5.92
N ALA A 35 0.22 -44.72 -5.58
CA ALA A 35 0.74 -46.04 -5.22
C ALA A 35 0.13 -46.54 -3.91
N ILE A 36 -0.12 -45.64 -2.94
CA ILE A 36 -0.85 -45.95 -1.70
C ILE A 36 -2.31 -46.29 -2.01
N VAL A 37 -2.99 -45.49 -2.84
CA VAL A 37 -4.36 -45.78 -3.29
C VAL A 37 -4.42 -47.17 -3.91
N ARG A 38 -3.50 -47.47 -4.84
CA ARG A 38 -3.41 -48.79 -5.47
C ARG A 38 -3.16 -49.91 -4.45
N GLY A 39 -2.26 -49.70 -3.50
CA GLY A 39 -1.97 -50.69 -2.45
C GLY A 39 -3.18 -50.99 -1.58
N ALA A 40 -3.96 -49.96 -1.23
CA ALA A 40 -5.19 -50.12 -0.45
C ALA A 40 -6.30 -50.85 -1.24
N LEU A 41 -6.42 -50.63 -2.55
CA LEU A 41 -7.32 -51.40 -3.42
C LEU A 41 -6.93 -52.88 -3.49
N GLU A 42 -5.64 -53.17 -3.64
CA GLU A 42 -5.11 -54.55 -3.61
C GLU A 42 -5.28 -55.20 -2.23
N ALA A 43 -5.42 -54.42 -1.17
CA ALA A 43 -5.80 -54.89 0.15
C ALA A 43 -7.32 -55.04 0.33
N GLY A 44 -8.17 -54.69 -0.63
CA GLY A 44 -9.63 -54.77 -0.47
C GLY A 44 -10.19 -53.79 0.56
N VAL A 45 -9.65 -52.57 0.59
CA VAL A 45 -10.20 -51.47 1.40
C VAL A 45 -11.68 -51.26 1.08
N ALA A 46 -12.50 -51.08 2.11
CA ALA A 46 -13.95 -50.95 2.00
C ALA A 46 -14.44 -49.54 2.33
N PHE A 47 -13.73 -48.84 3.22
CA PHE A 47 -14.10 -47.51 3.70
C PHE A 47 -12.88 -46.59 3.73
N VAL A 48 -13.03 -45.37 3.22
CA VAL A 48 -11.98 -44.35 3.24
C VAL A 48 -12.57 -43.01 3.64
N ALA A 49 -11.92 -42.33 4.58
CA ALA A 49 -12.25 -40.95 4.93
C ALA A 49 -10.99 -40.08 4.94
N GLY A 50 -11.13 -38.77 4.82
CA GLY A 50 -9.99 -37.87 4.97
C GLY A 50 -10.40 -36.41 4.89
N TYR A 51 -9.56 -35.55 5.47
CA TYR A 51 -9.61 -34.11 5.27
C TYR A 51 -8.42 -33.71 4.37
N PRO A 52 -8.62 -32.85 3.37
CA PRO A 52 -7.56 -32.50 2.43
C PRO A 52 -6.41 -31.78 3.12
N GLY A 53 -5.19 -32.32 2.94
CA GLY A 53 -3.96 -31.72 3.46
C GLY A 53 -2.73 -32.16 2.67
N THR A 54 -2.12 -31.24 1.93
CA THR A 54 -0.88 -31.49 1.19
C THR A 54 0.26 -31.79 2.18
N PRO A 55 1.10 -32.81 1.94
CA PRO A 55 1.27 -33.58 0.69
C PRO A 55 0.47 -34.89 0.60
N SER A 56 -0.62 -35.09 1.35
CA SER A 56 -1.45 -36.31 1.31
C SER A 56 -2.72 -36.24 0.44
N SER A 57 -3.11 -35.04 -0.02
CA SER A 57 -4.40 -34.78 -0.67
C SER A 57 -4.70 -35.69 -1.86
N GLU A 58 -3.69 -36.06 -2.65
CA GLU A 58 -3.86 -36.90 -3.84
C GLU A 58 -4.37 -38.31 -3.50
N ILE A 59 -4.19 -38.79 -2.26
CA ILE A 59 -4.77 -40.06 -1.81
C ILE A 59 -6.30 -39.96 -1.77
N THR A 60 -6.82 -38.93 -1.09
CA THR A 60 -8.27 -38.68 -1.02
C THR A 60 -8.86 -38.34 -2.38
N ASP A 61 -8.13 -37.58 -3.21
CA ASP A 61 -8.57 -37.28 -4.59
C ASP A 61 -8.57 -38.53 -5.47
N GLY A 62 -7.62 -39.44 -5.27
CA GLY A 62 -7.60 -40.76 -5.88
C GLY A 62 -8.87 -41.55 -5.56
N PHE A 63 -9.22 -41.68 -4.28
CA PHE A 63 -10.43 -42.38 -3.84
C PHE A 63 -11.72 -41.70 -4.30
N SER A 64 -11.81 -40.38 -4.22
CA SER A 64 -12.95 -39.58 -4.71
C SER A 64 -13.29 -39.89 -6.17
N ARG A 65 -12.29 -40.14 -7.02
CA ARG A 65 -12.48 -40.47 -8.44
C ARG A 65 -12.95 -41.91 -8.67
N ILE A 66 -12.50 -42.86 -7.86
CA ILE A 66 -12.72 -44.30 -8.10
C ILE A 66 -13.79 -44.93 -7.20
N ALA A 67 -14.22 -44.26 -6.13
CA ALA A 67 -15.08 -44.83 -5.10
C ALA A 67 -16.37 -45.45 -5.67
N ARG A 68 -17.04 -44.74 -6.60
CA ARG A 68 -18.27 -45.22 -7.26
C ARG A 68 -18.03 -46.44 -8.14
N SER A 69 -16.92 -46.49 -8.88
CA SER A 69 -16.63 -47.60 -9.81
C SER A 69 -16.10 -48.85 -9.10
N ARG A 70 -15.61 -48.70 -7.86
CA ARG A 70 -15.04 -49.78 -7.05
C ARG A 70 -15.88 -50.16 -5.83
N ASP A 71 -17.08 -49.60 -5.69
CA ASP A 71 -17.98 -49.85 -4.57
C ASP A 71 -17.29 -49.61 -3.21
N ILE A 72 -16.54 -48.52 -3.09
CA ILE A 72 -15.85 -48.10 -1.87
C ILE A 72 -16.65 -46.97 -1.23
N ALA A 73 -16.92 -47.08 0.08
CA ALA A 73 -17.48 -45.97 0.83
C ALA A 73 -16.40 -44.90 1.01
N PHE A 74 -16.60 -43.71 0.47
CA PHE A 74 -15.65 -42.61 0.54
C PHE A 74 -16.31 -41.34 1.05
N GLU A 75 -15.63 -40.63 1.95
CA GLU A 75 -16.08 -39.36 2.51
C GLU A 75 -14.94 -38.33 2.62
N TYR A 76 -15.17 -37.12 2.10
CA TYR A 76 -14.42 -35.95 2.54
C TYR A 76 -15.06 -35.45 3.83
N SER A 77 -14.41 -35.71 4.97
CA SER A 77 -14.91 -35.27 6.27
C SER A 77 -14.59 -33.80 6.51
N VAL A 78 -15.29 -33.17 7.46
CA VAL A 78 -15.12 -31.74 7.79
C VAL A 78 -13.78 -31.42 8.49
N ASN A 79 -13.14 -32.42 9.11
CA ASN A 79 -11.81 -32.34 9.69
C ASN A 79 -11.20 -33.75 9.91
N GLU A 80 -9.92 -33.80 10.27
CA GLU A 80 -9.18 -35.05 10.48
C GLU A 80 -9.69 -35.88 11.65
N LYS A 81 -10.18 -35.22 12.70
CA LYS A 81 -10.78 -35.89 13.86
C LYS A 81 -11.97 -36.74 13.43
N VAL A 82 -12.91 -36.16 12.69
CA VAL A 82 -14.10 -36.85 12.17
C VAL A 82 -13.70 -37.94 11.18
N ALA A 83 -12.74 -37.67 10.28
CA ALA A 83 -12.25 -38.68 9.33
C ALA A 83 -11.70 -39.93 10.03
N LEU A 84 -10.89 -39.72 11.09
CA LEU A 84 -10.32 -40.83 11.86
C LEU A 84 -11.41 -41.61 12.63
N GLU A 85 -12.38 -40.92 13.23
CA GLU A 85 -13.50 -41.55 13.95
C GLU A 85 -14.36 -42.42 13.03
N LEU A 86 -14.63 -41.95 11.81
CA LEU A 86 -15.37 -42.72 10.80
C LEU A 86 -14.59 -43.94 10.31
N ALA A 87 -13.30 -43.77 10.00
CA ALA A 87 -12.44 -44.88 9.61
C ALA A 87 -12.32 -45.93 10.73
N PHE A 88 -12.23 -45.49 11.99
CA PHE A 88 -12.23 -46.38 13.15
C PHE A 88 -13.57 -47.10 13.33
N ALA A 89 -14.70 -46.40 13.17
CA ALA A 89 -16.02 -47.03 13.23
C ALA A 89 -16.21 -48.10 12.15
N ALA A 90 -15.72 -47.86 10.93
CA ALA A 90 -15.71 -48.86 9.86
C ALA A 90 -14.84 -50.08 10.23
N ALA A 91 -13.67 -49.87 10.82
CA ALA A 91 -12.79 -50.94 11.29
C ALA A 91 -13.45 -51.77 12.40
N LEU A 92 -14.19 -51.14 13.34
CA LEU A 92 -14.98 -51.84 14.36
C LEU A 92 -16.17 -52.61 13.76
N ALA A 93 -16.72 -52.16 12.64
CA ALA A 93 -17.74 -52.87 11.88
C ALA A 93 -17.16 -53.98 10.97
N GLY A 94 -15.86 -54.28 11.12
CA GLY A 94 -15.20 -55.35 10.39
C GLY A 94 -14.92 -55.04 8.91
N ALA A 95 -14.82 -53.76 8.56
CA ALA A 95 -14.46 -53.30 7.23
C ALA A 95 -13.02 -52.75 7.24
N ARG A 96 -12.18 -53.17 6.29
CA ARG A 96 -10.84 -52.56 6.13
C ARG A 96 -10.98 -51.08 5.81
N SER A 97 -10.32 -50.23 6.59
CA SER A 97 -10.46 -48.78 6.48
C SER A 97 -9.14 -48.03 6.35
N LEU A 98 -9.18 -46.89 5.66
CA LEU A 98 -8.04 -45.99 5.52
C LEU A 98 -8.46 -44.55 5.84
N THR A 99 -7.60 -43.82 6.54
CA THR A 99 -7.68 -42.35 6.58
C THR A 99 -6.36 -41.73 6.18
N ALA A 100 -6.40 -40.62 5.45
CA ALA A 100 -5.22 -39.90 5.00
C ALA A 100 -5.25 -38.44 5.48
N MET A 101 -4.12 -37.98 5.97
CA MET A 101 -3.89 -36.61 6.43
C MET A 101 -2.39 -36.29 6.44
N LYS A 102 -2.02 -35.03 6.67
CA LYS A 102 -0.63 -34.64 6.95
C LYS A 102 -0.31 -34.71 8.45
N HIS A 103 0.96 -34.60 8.82
CA HIS A 103 1.43 -34.63 10.22
C HIS A 103 0.61 -33.74 11.17
N LEU A 104 0.27 -32.52 10.75
CA LEU A 104 -0.54 -31.61 11.57
C LEU A 104 -1.99 -32.07 11.72
N GLY A 105 -2.56 -32.64 10.68
CA GLY A 105 -3.90 -33.22 10.73
C GLY A 105 -3.98 -34.39 11.72
N LEU A 106 -2.90 -35.18 11.81
CA LEU A 106 -2.81 -36.23 12.83
C LEU A 106 -2.80 -35.67 14.25
N MET A 107 -2.21 -34.48 14.46
CA MET A 107 -2.28 -33.77 15.75
C MET A 107 -3.69 -33.23 16.04
N VAL A 108 -4.44 -32.77 15.02
CA VAL A 108 -5.86 -32.41 15.17
C VAL A 108 -6.68 -33.64 15.60
N ALA A 109 -6.36 -34.83 15.07
CA ALA A 109 -6.97 -36.09 15.45
C ALA A 109 -6.33 -36.73 16.72
N GLY A 110 -5.54 -35.97 17.48
CA GLY A 110 -4.75 -36.47 18.62
C GLY A 110 -5.56 -37.16 19.71
N ASP A 111 -6.76 -36.63 20.02
CA ASP A 111 -7.65 -37.21 21.02
C ASP A 111 -8.12 -38.64 20.62
N PRO A 112 -8.80 -38.85 19.47
CA PRO A 112 -9.20 -40.21 19.08
C PRO A 112 -8.01 -41.15 18.84
N ILE A 113 -6.93 -40.72 18.18
CA ILE A 113 -5.80 -41.63 17.89
C ILE A 113 -5.10 -42.13 19.16
N SER A 114 -5.14 -41.36 20.25
CA SER A 114 -4.56 -41.78 21.54
C SER A 114 -5.35 -42.89 22.23
N THR A 115 -6.66 -43.00 21.94
CA THR A 115 -7.56 -43.96 22.60
C THR A 115 -7.77 -45.23 21.76
N ILE A 116 -7.76 -45.13 20.43
CA ILE A 116 -7.98 -46.26 19.52
C ILE A 116 -7.10 -47.49 19.84
N PRO A 117 -5.79 -47.38 20.15
CA PRO A 117 -4.95 -48.54 20.46
C PRO A 117 -5.43 -49.37 21.66
N TYR A 118 -6.05 -48.73 22.67
CA TYR A 118 -6.64 -49.44 23.81
C TYR A 118 -7.82 -50.30 23.37
N VAL A 119 -8.73 -49.73 22.58
CA VAL A 119 -9.91 -50.44 22.06
C VAL A 119 -9.49 -51.54 21.07
N GLY A 120 -8.54 -51.22 20.19
CA GLY A 120 -8.11 -52.05 19.08
C GLY A 120 -9.09 -52.04 17.92
N VAL A 121 -8.73 -52.72 16.84
CA VAL A 121 -9.54 -52.80 15.60
C VAL A 121 -10.00 -54.24 15.33
N GLU A 122 -11.12 -54.40 14.60
CA GLU A 122 -11.63 -55.73 14.18
C GLU A 122 -11.19 -56.10 12.76
N ALA A 123 -11.18 -55.13 11.85
CA ALA A 123 -10.57 -55.23 10.54
C ALA A 123 -9.40 -54.24 10.42
N GLY A 124 -8.52 -54.47 9.44
CA GLY A 124 -7.30 -53.69 9.30
C GLY A 124 -7.59 -52.20 9.07
N MET A 125 -6.93 -51.36 9.84
CA MET A 125 -7.05 -49.90 9.78
C MET A 125 -5.68 -49.27 9.51
N VAL A 126 -5.60 -48.48 8.45
CA VAL A 126 -4.39 -47.76 8.05
C VAL A 126 -4.60 -46.26 8.21
N VAL A 127 -3.71 -45.61 8.95
CA VAL A 127 -3.63 -44.16 9.06
C VAL A 127 -2.43 -43.70 8.24
N VAL A 128 -2.67 -43.02 7.14
CA VAL A 128 -1.60 -42.41 6.33
C VAL A 128 -1.34 -41.01 6.87
N SER A 129 -0.10 -40.76 7.29
CA SER A 129 0.33 -39.45 7.77
C SER A 129 1.53 -38.96 6.96
N ALA A 130 1.31 -37.99 6.08
CA ALA A 130 2.38 -37.43 5.27
C ALA A 130 3.11 -36.31 6.03
N GLY A 131 4.41 -36.48 6.26
CA GLY A 131 5.28 -35.46 6.82
C GLY A 131 5.74 -34.46 5.77
N ASP A 132 6.08 -33.25 6.23
CA ASP A 132 6.54 -32.15 5.36
C ASP A 132 7.87 -31.56 5.85
N PRO A 133 8.99 -32.31 5.73
CA PRO A 133 10.32 -31.76 6.00
C PRO A 133 10.57 -30.55 5.09
N SER A 134 11.24 -29.52 5.60
CA SER A 134 11.36 -28.17 5.00
C SER A 134 10.10 -27.31 4.94
N CYS A 135 8.98 -27.74 5.54
CA CYS A 135 7.78 -26.89 5.63
C CYS A 135 7.28 -26.38 4.26
N HIS A 136 7.29 -27.22 3.21
CA HIS A 136 6.91 -26.77 1.86
C HIS A 136 5.46 -26.27 1.80
N THR A 137 4.59 -26.85 2.63
CA THR A 137 3.14 -26.60 2.65
C THR A 137 2.58 -26.50 4.07
N SER A 138 3.45 -26.38 5.08
CA SER A 138 3.11 -26.45 6.49
C SER A 138 3.84 -25.38 7.31
N PRO A 139 3.28 -24.91 8.43
CA PRO A 139 3.93 -23.92 9.28
C PRO A 139 5.14 -24.46 10.06
N ASN A 140 5.24 -25.78 10.24
CA ASN A 140 6.31 -26.41 11.01
C ASN A 140 6.58 -27.86 10.55
N GLU A 141 7.77 -28.35 10.92
CA GLU A 141 8.15 -29.76 10.84
C GLU A 141 7.61 -30.50 12.07
N ALA A 142 7.21 -31.76 11.91
CA ALA A 142 6.96 -32.66 13.03
C ALA A 142 7.32 -34.10 12.66
N ASP A 143 8.12 -34.72 13.52
CA ASP A 143 8.55 -36.10 13.32
C ASP A 143 7.57 -37.09 13.98
N GLN A 144 6.73 -37.67 13.13
CA GLN A 144 5.66 -38.58 13.53
C GLN A 144 6.17 -39.89 14.15
N ARG A 145 7.45 -40.25 13.98
CA ARG A 145 8.00 -41.50 14.50
C ARG A 145 7.92 -41.59 16.02
N HIS A 146 7.97 -40.44 16.70
CA HIS A 146 7.78 -40.35 18.15
C HIS A 146 6.37 -40.72 18.62
N LEU A 147 5.36 -40.64 17.75
CA LEU A 147 3.99 -41.05 18.08
C LEU A 147 3.88 -42.57 18.25
N GLY A 148 4.76 -43.36 17.61
CA GLY A 148 4.77 -44.82 17.71
C GLY A 148 4.98 -45.29 19.15
N PRO A 149 6.13 -44.97 19.78
CA PRO A 149 6.36 -45.26 21.19
C PRO A 149 5.36 -44.62 22.14
N MET A 150 4.96 -43.36 21.87
CA MET A 150 4.07 -42.60 22.74
C MET A 150 2.65 -43.19 22.79
N LEU A 151 2.11 -43.61 21.65
CA LEU A 151 0.73 -44.07 21.49
C LEU A 151 0.61 -45.58 21.23
N HIS A 152 1.72 -46.30 21.15
CA HIS A 152 1.79 -47.73 20.85
C HIS A 152 1.29 -48.09 19.45
N LEU A 153 1.64 -47.27 18.46
CA LEU A 153 1.23 -47.41 17.06
C LEU A 153 2.34 -48.05 16.22
N PRO A 154 2.12 -49.21 15.59
CA PRO A 154 3.04 -49.73 14.58
C PRO A 154 3.23 -48.73 13.43
N ILE A 155 4.47 -48.50 13.00
CA ILE A 155 4.82 -47.53 11.95
C ILE A 155 5.59 -48.21 10.82
N LEU A 156 5.10 -48.03 9.59
CA LEU A 156 5.81 -48.34 8.35
C LEU A 156 6.24 -47.04 7.66
N ASP A 157 7.47 -47.02 7.13
CA ASP A 157 8.13 -45.82 6.59
C ASP A 157 8.79 -46.14 5.22
N PRO A 158 8.03 -46.08 4.12
CA PRO A 158 8.49 -46.44 2.78
C PRO A 158 9.47 -45.38 2.23
N SER A 159 10.43 -45.84 1.43
CA SER A 159 11.43 -44.96 0.79
C SER A 159 11.10 -44.59 -0.66
N THR A 160 10.18 -45.31 -1.31
CA THR A 160 9.84 -45.14 -2.73
C THR A 160 8.34 -45.37 -2.97
N PRO A 161 7.78 -44.93 -4.11
CA PRO A 161 6.41 -45.27 -4.50
C PRO A 161 6.13 -46.79 -4.54
N ALA A 162 7.11 -47.60 -4.96
CA ALA A 162 6.97 -49.06 -4.97
C ALA A 162 6.87 -49.65 -3.56
N GLU A 163 7.68 -49.15 -2.63
CA GLU A 163 7.57 -49.53 -1.22
C GLU A 163 6.28 -49.01 -0.59
N ALA A 164 5.83 -47.80 -0.91
CA ALA A 164 4.58 -47.27 -0.39
C ALA A 164 3.38 -48.15 -0.80
N HIS A 165 3.35 -48.61 -2.05
CA HIS A 165 2.36 -49.59 -2.53
C HIS A 165 2.41 -50.91 -1.75
N ALA A 166 3.59 -51.53 -1.63
CA ALA A 166 3.75 -52.81 -0.95
C ALA A 166 3.45 -52.72 0.56
N MET A 167 3.96 -51.67 1.22
CA MET A 167 3.77 -51.44 2.65
C MET A 167 2.33 -51.05 2.99
N THR A 168 1.59 -50.39 2.09
CA THR A 168 0.15 -50.13 2.31
C THR A 168 -0.62 -51.45 2.44
N ARG A 169 -0.37 -52.42 1.56
CA ARG A 169 -1.00 -53.74 1.64
C ARG A 169 -0.63 -54.46 2.94
N ALA A 170 0.65 -54.45 3.25
CA ALA A 170 1.18 -55.11 4.44
C ALA A 170 0.69 -54.43 5.73
N ALA A 171 0.42 -53.12 5.72
CA ALA A 171 -0.15 -52.39 6.85
C ALA A 171 -1.53 -52.92 7.24
N PHE A 172 -2.40 -53.25 6.27
CA PHE A 172 -3.69 -53.88 6.58
C PHE A 172 -3.52 -55.26 7.23
N GLU A 173 -2.61 -56.07 6.71
CA GLU A 173 -2.34 -57.42 7.23
C GLU A 173 -1.73 -57.36 8.65
N LEU A 174 -0.76 -56.47 8.87
CA LEU A 174 -0.22 -56.18 10.19
C LEU A 174 -1.31 -55.71 11.16
N SER A 175 -2.15 -54.77 10.73
CA SER A 175 -3.21 -54.19 11.55
C SER A 175 -4.20 -55.25 12.04
N GLU A 176 -4.60 -56.19 11.17
CA GLU A 176 -5.49 -57.30 11.53
C GLU A 176 -4.84 -58.27 12.50
N GLU A 177 -3.57 -58.59 12.30
CA GLU A 177 -2.88 -59.56 13.13
C GLU A 177 -2.63 -59.02 14.55
N CYS A 178 -2.15 -57.78 14.67
CA CYS A 178 -1.88 -57.17 15.97
C CYS A 178 -3.10 -56.46 16.59
N ARG A 179 -4.21 -56.32 15.83
CA ARG A 179 -5.42 -55.58 16.24
C ARG A 179 -5.15 -54.13 16.65
N LEU A 180 -4.16 -53.48 16.02
CA LEU A 180 -3.83 -52.07 16.20
C LEU A 180 -3.97 -51.33 14.87
N PRO A 181 -4.34 -50.03 14.87
CA PRO A 181 -4.18 -49.22 13.67
C PRO A 181 -2.68 -49.11 13.32
N VAL A 182 -2.36 -49.13 12.03
CA VAL A 182 -0.98 -48.97 11.53
C VAL A 182 -0.80 -47.59 10.94
N LEU A 183 0.23 -46.89 11.40
CA LEU A 183 0.63 -45.60 10.83
C LEU A 183 1.55 -45.85 9.63
N LEU A 184 1.08 -45.50 8.43
CA LEU A 184 1.92 -45.42 7.24
C LEU A 184 2.45 -43.99 7.13
N ARG A 185 3.69 -43.77 7.57
CA ARG A 185 4.36 -42.48 7.46
C ARG A 185 4.84 -42.32 6.02
N THR A 186 4.66 -41.15 5.43
CA THR A 186 5.36 -40.75 4.19
C THR A 186 5.97 -39.38 4.37
N THR A 187 6.77 -38.92 3.42
CA THR A 187 7.26 -37.53 3.35
C THR A 187 6.93 -36.92 1.99
N THR A 188 7.03 -35.59 1.86
CA THR A 188 6.81 -34.84 0.60
C THR A 188 7.48 -35.53 -0.59
N ARG A 189 8.74 -35.97 -0.44
CA ARG A 189 9.45 -36.68 -1.52
C ARG A 189 8.82 -38.00 -1.95
N VAL A 190 8.36 -38.83 -1.02
CA VAL A 190 7.71 -40.10 -1.37
C VAL A 190 6.34 -39.82 -1.95
N ALA A 191 5.55 -38.97 -1.28
CA ALA A 191 4.19 -38.63 -1.68
C ALA A 191 4.11 -38.07 -3.11
N HIS A 192 5.06 -37.20 -3.48
CA HIS A 192 5.04 -36.46 -4.76
C HIS A 192 6.09 -36.90 -5.79
N SER A 193 6.76 -38.04 -5.59
CA SER A 193 7.59 -38.67 -6.62
C SER A 193 6.79 -39.68 -7.44
N ARG A 194 7.14 -39.83 -8.72
CA ARG A 194 6.61 -40.89 -9.58
C ARG A 194 7.63 -42.01 -9.72
N GLY A 195 7.18 -43.25 -9.58
CA GLY A 195 8.02 -44.44 -9.66
C GLY A 195 7.32 -45.61 -10.36
N ALA A 196 8.11 -46.59 -10.78
CA ALA A 196 7.59 -47.84 -11.32
C ALA A 196 6.98 -48.69 -10.19
N VAL A 197 5.71 -49.05 -10.31
CA VAL A 197 4.97 -49.87 -9.35
C VAL A 197 4.44 -51.11 -10.06
N ARG A 198 4.73 -52.29 -9.52
CA ARG A 198 4.24 -53.56 -10.03
C ARG A 198 2.83 -53.82 -9.50
N LEU A 199 1.86 -53.89 -10.41
CA LEU A 199 0.45 -54.03 -10.09
C LEU A 199 0.13 -55.45 -9.63
N GLY A 200 -0.56 -55.57 -8.50
CA GLY A 200 -1.13 -56.82 -7.98
C GLY A 200 -2.63 -56.96 -8.27
N GLU A 201 -3.17 -58.11 -7.87
CA GLU A 201 -4.59 -58.43 -7.96
C GLU A 201 -5.42 -57.56 -6.99
N LEU A 202 -6.54 -57.05 -7.49
CA LEU A 202 -7.46 -56.23 -6.72
C LEU A 202 -8.39 -57.13 -5.91
N ARG A 203 -8.24 -57.13 -4.59
CA ARG A 203 -9.07 -57.96 -3.70
C ARG A 203 -10.47 -57.35 -3.51
N PRO A 204 -11.53 -58.17 -3.45
CA PRO A 204 -12.86 -57.67 -3.13
C PRO A 204 -12.92 -57.15 -1.69
N LYS A 205 -13.77 -56.15 -1.44
CA LYS A 205 -14.02 -55.67 -0.08
C LYS A 205 -14.69 -56.75 0.78
N ARG A 206 -14.35 -56.78 2.07
CA ARG A 206 -14.97 -57.65 3.08
C ARG A 206 -15.48 -56.82 4.25
N VAL A 207 -16.72 -57.08 4.67
CA VAL A 207 -17.37 -56.45 5.82
C VAL A 207 -18.05 -57.54 6.65
N THR A 208 -17.68 -57.67 7.92
CA THR A 208 -18.25 -58.71 8.81
C THR A 208 -19.37 -58.21 9.72
N GLY A 209 -19.55 -56.89 9.84
CA GLY A 209 -20.55 -56.27 10.71
C GLY A 209 -20.01 -55.97 12.12
N PHE A 210 -20.74 -55.10 12.83
CA PHE A 210 -20.39 -54.69 14.20
C PHE A 210 -20.85 -55.73 15.24
N VAL A 211 -19.92 -56.20 16.07
CA VAL A 211 -20.20 -57.09 17.19
C VAL A 211 -20.31 -56.29 18.48
N ARG A 212 -21.36 -56.49 19.26
CA ARG A 212 -21.55 -55.79 20.55
C ARG A 212 -20.64 -56.40 21.62
N ASP A 213 -19.62 -55.65 22.04
CA ASP A 213 -18.77 -55.98 23.19
C ASP A 213 -18.41 -54.71 23.99
N PRO A 214 -19.26 -54.28 24.95
CA PRO A 214 -18.98 -53.09 25.75
C PRO A 214 -17.70 -53.21 26.60
N ALA A 215 -17.31 -54.43 27.00
CA ALA A 215 -16.11 -54.63 27.80
C ALA A 215 -14.84 -54.34 27.00
N ARG A 216 -14.88 -54.48 25.67
CA ARG A 216 -13.80 -54.13 24.74
C ARG A 216 -13.97 -52.75 24.10
N HIS A 217 -15.18 -52.29 23.85
CA HIS A 217 -15.42 -51.07 23.07
C HIS A 217 -15.55 -49.79 23.93
N VAL A 218 -15.73 -49.92 25.24
CA VAL A 218 -15.95 -48.77 26.13
C VAL A 218 -14.78 -48.64 27.12
N PRO A 219 -13.86 -47.67 26.93
CA PRO A 219 -12.64 -47.52 27.75
C PRO A 219 -12.92 -46.78 29.08
N VAL A 220 -13.91 -47.22 29.85
CA VAL A 220 -14.08 -46.77 31.24
C VAL A 220 -12.90 -47.25 32.11
N PRO A 221 -12.57 -46.60 33.23
CA PRO A 221 -11.37 -46.92 34.02
C PRO A 221 -11.20 -48.41 34.40
N ALA A 222 -12.30 -49.14 34.64
CA ALA A 222 -12.26 -50.58 34.91
C ALA A 222 -11.74 -51.39 33.70
N ASN A 223 -12.19 -51.07 32.50
CA ASN A 223 -11.79 -51.73 31.25
C ASN A 223 -10.41 -51.25 30.79
N ALA A 224 -10.14 -49.94 30.86
CA ALA A 224 -8.91 -49.33 30.37
C ALA A 224 -7.64 -49.91 31.01
N ARG A 225 -7.70 -50.27 32.30
CA ARG A 225 -6.57 -50.94 33.01
C ARG A 225 -6.26 -52.31 32.43
N ARG A 226 -7.29 -53.10 32.09
CA ARG A 226 -7.13 -54.40 31.42
C ARG A 226 -6.63 -54.22 29.98
N MET A 227 -7.26 -53.32 29.24
CA MET A 227 -6.88 -52.95 27.87
C MET A 227 -5.41 -52.52 27.77
N ARG A 228 -4.86 -51.87 28.81
CA ARG A 228 -3.44 -51.52 28.83
C ARG A 228 -2.52 -52.75 28.77
N LEU A 229 -2.89 -53.83 29.47
CA LEU A 229 -2.13 -55.08 29.44
C LEU A 229 -2.26 -55.75 28.07
N GLU A 230 -3.48 -55.81 27.53
CA GLU A 230 -3.74 -56.33 26.18
C GLU A 230 -2.97 -55.54 25.11
N LEU A 231 -2.91 -54.21 25.22
CA LEU A 231 -2.15 -53.35 24.31
C LEU A 231 -0.67 -53.72 24.28
N LYS A 232 -0.08 -54.05 25.43
CA LYS A 232 1.31 -54.53 25.48
C LYS A 232 1.48 -55.82 24.67
N GLU A 233 0.56 -56.77 24.80
CA GLU A 233 0.58 -58.02 24.04
C GLU A 233 0.44 -57.76 22.53
N ARG A 234 -0.46 -56.87 22.14
CA ARG A 234 -0.65 -56.45 20.74
C ARG A 234 0.62 -55.84 20.14
N VAL A 235 1.35 -55.02 20.90
CA VAL A 235 2.64 -54.45 20.47
C VAL A 235 3.69 -55.53 20.26
N GLU A 236 3.72 -56.58 21.09
CA GLU A 236 4.64 -57.70 20.90
C GLU A 236 4.28 -58.55 19.67
N VAL A 237 2.98 -58.72 19.37
CA VAL A 237 2.54 -59.33 18.10
C VAL A 237 3.01 -58.50 16.91
N ALA A 238 2.85 -57.17 16.96
CA ALA A 238 3.37 -56.28 15.92
C ALA A 238 4.89 -56.38 15.77
N ARG A 239 5.65 -56.45 16.87
CA ARG A 239 7.11 -56.64 16.85
C ARG A 239 7.50 -57.96 16.17
N ALA A 240 6.84 -59.06 16.53
CA ALA A 240 7.08 -60.38 15.95
C ALA A 240 6.73 -60.43 14.46
N TRP A 241 5.67 -59.72 14.04
CA TRP A 241 5.33 -59.54 12.63
C TRP A 241 6.39 -58.73 11.89
N MET A 242 6.83 -57.60 12.46
CA MET A 242 7.82 -56.72 11.84
C MET A 242 9.14 -57.43 11.59
N ALA A 243 9.59 -58.29 12.52
CA ALA A 243 10.77 -59.12 12.35
C ALA A 243 10.67 -60.04 11.12
N ARG A 244 9.50 -60.61 10.80
CA ARG A 244 9.34 -61.53 9.66
C ARG A 244 8.83 -60.87 8.37
N SER A 245 8.63 -59.55 8.37
CA SER A 245 8.03 -58.83 7.23
C SER A 245 8.91 -58.72 5.99
N GLY A 246 10.24 -58.82 6.16
CA GLY A 246 11.21 -58.59 5.09
C GLY A 246 11.45 -57.10 4.75
N PHE A 247 10.91 -56.17 5.56
CA PHE A 247 11.11 -54.73 5.37
C PHE A 247 12.38 -54.17 6.05
N PHE A 248 13.15 -55.02 6.72
CA PHE A 248 14.56 -54.74 7.03
C PHE A 248 15.42 -55.39 5.96
N GLN A 249 15.93 -54.58 5.03
CA GLN A 249 16.65 -55.07 3.85
C GLN A 249 18.11 -54.66 3.90
N GLN A 250 19.00 -55.62 3.71
CA GLN A 250 20.45 -55.42 3.73
C GLN A 250 21.02 -55.68 2.33
N HIS A 251 21.73 -54.69 1.79
CA HIS A 251 22.40 -54.78 0.50
C HIS A 251 23.91 -54.52 0.68
N GLY A 252 24.75 -55.30 0.01
CA GLY A 252 26.21 -55.27 0.18
C GLY A 252 26.70 -56.05 1.41
N ARG A 253 28.03 -56.22 1.52
CA ARG A 253 28.69 -57.00 2.59
C ARG A 253 29.83 -56.24 3.31
N GLY A 254 29.93 -54.93 3.09
CA GLY A 254 30.97 -54.10 3.70
C GLY A 254 30.82 -53.96 5.22
N LYS A 255 31.93 -53.78 5.93
CA LYS A 255 31.96 -53.50 7.38
C LYS A 255 31.60 -52.05 7.74
N HIS A 256 31.57 -51.17 6.74
CA HIS A 256 31.02 -49.82 6.83
C HIS A 256 29.57 -49.87 6.35
N VAL A 257 28.65 -49.30 7.12
CA VAL A 257 27.22 -49.45 6.89
C VAL A 257 26.54 -48.09 6.86
N VAL A 258 25.58 -47.93 5.96
CA VAL A 258 24.57 -46.86 6.00
C VAL A 258 23.24 -47.48 6.43
N LEU A 259 22.68 -47.05 7.55
CA LEU A 259 21.32 -47.41 7.95
C LEU A 259 20.40 -46.23 7.66
N ALA A 260 19.37 -46.45 6.85
CA ALA A 260 18.48 -45.38 6.41
C ALA A 260 17.01 -45.82 6.41
N SER A 261 16.12 -44.85 6.59
CA SER A 261 14.66 -45.03 6.55
C SER A 261 13.99 -43.86 5.83
N GLY A 262 12.78 -44.08 5.30
CA GLY A 262 12.05 -43.08 4.52
C GLY A 262 12.76 -42.66 3.23
N ALA A 263 12.40 -41.49 2.68
CA ALA A 263 12.98 -40.96 1.44
C ALA A 263 14.52 -40.92 1.37
N PRO A 264 15.26 -40.60 2.45
CA PRO A 264 16.72 -40.62 2.43
C PRO A 264 17.33 -41.98 2.09
N ALA A 265 16.64 -43.09 2.36
CA ALA A 265 17.14 -44.43 2.03
C ALA A 265 17.26 -44.66 0.52
N ALA A 266 16.32 -44.13 -0.28
CA ALA A 266 16.39 -44.19 -1.73
C ALA A 266 17.55 -43.30 -2.26
N THR A 267 17.70 -42.10 -1.69
CA THR A 267 18.79 -41.18 -2.06
C THR A 267 20.17 -41.77 -1.75
N ALA A 268 20.33 -42.40 -0.58
CA ALA A 268 21.57 -43.09 -0.21
C ALA A 268 21.89 -44.26 -1.14
N ALA A 269 20.88 -45.03 -1.56
CA ALA A 269 21.03 -46.11 -2.53
C ALA A 269 21.58 -45.60 -3.87
N ASP A 270 20.96 -44.56 -4.43
CA ASP A 270 21.36 -43.97 -5.71
C ASP A 270 22.79 -43.43 -5.64
N LEU A 271 23.16 -42.73 -4.56
CA LEU A 271 24.50 -42.16 -4.40
C LEU A 271 25.58 -43.22 -4.22
N LEU A 272 25.31 -44.30 -3.47
CA LEU A 272 26.24 -45.42 -3.33
C LEU A 272 26.47 -46.14 -4.68
N ALA A 273 25.40 -46.32 -5.46
CA ALA A 273 25.48 -46.91 -6.79
C ALA A 273 26.26 -46.02 -7.76
N LEU A 274 25.97 -44.72 -7.80
CA LEU A 274 26.68 -43.74 -8.63
C LEU A 274 28.17 -43.65 -8.28
N ALA A 275 28.53 -43.83 -7.01
CA ALA A 275 29.91 -43.85 -6.56
C ALA A 275 30.63 -45.18 -6.77
N GLY A 276 29.94 -46.22 -7.29
CA GLY A 276 30.49 -47.58 -7.42
C GLY A 276 30.88 -48.20 -6.07
N ALA A 277 30.24 -47.78 -4.97
CA ALA A 277 30.65 -48.12 -3.61
C ALA A 277 29.72 -49.14 -2.93
N SER A 278 28.72 -49.68 -3.64
CA SER A 278 27.68 -50.56 -3.07
C SER A 278 28.21 -51.87 -2.48
N GLU A 279 29.38 -52.35 -2.91
CA GLU A 279 30.05 -53.52 -2.30
C GLU A 279 30.93 -53.13 -1.10
N ARG A 280 31.43 -51.89 -1.05
CA ARG A 280 32.35 -51.38 -0.02
C ARG A 280 31.60 -50.87 1.22
N VAL A 281 30.45 -50.25 1.00
CA VAL A 281 29.57 -49.72 2.05
C VAL A 281 28.21 -50.38 1.91
N ALA A 282 27.83 -51.18 2.90
CA ALA A 282 26.54 -51.85 2.89
C ALA A 282 25.42 -50.83 3.17
N LEU A 283 24.27 -50.99 2.50
CA LEU A 283 23.08 -50.20 2.72
C LEU A 283 22.00 -51.04 3.40
N TRP A 284 21.60 -50.61 4.59
CA TRP A 284 20.51 -51.20 5.35
C TRP A 284 19.31 -50.27 5.33
N ARG A 285 18.24 -50.73 4.69
CA ARG A 285 16.98 -49.99 4.58
C ARG A 285 15.98 -50.52 5.59
N LEU A 286 15.44 -49.62 6.39
CA LEU A 286 14.51 -49.94 7.46
C LEU A 286 13.13 -49.37 7.17
N GLY A 287 12.22 -50.21 6.67
CA GLY A 287 10.82 -49.86 6.45
C GLY A 287 9.93 -50.00 7.69
N THR A 288 10.41 -50.65 8.74
CA THR A 288 9.72 -50.88 10.02
C THR A 288 10.39 -50.09 11.14
N VAL A 289 9.87 -48.90 11.45
CA VAL A 289 10.52 -47.96 12.38
C VAL A 289 10.01 -48.06 13.82
N TYR A 290 8.80 -48.58 14.04
CA TYR A 290 8.33 -48.93 15.38
C TYR A 290 7.24 -50.03 15.35
N PRO A 291 7.31 -51.08 16.18
CA PRO A 291 8.46 -51.46 17.00
C PRO A 291 9.66 -51.86 16.15
N LEU A 292 10.88 -51.58 16.61
CA LEU A 292 12.08 -51.97 15.89
C LEU A 292 12.29 -53.51 15.96
N PRO A 293 12.80 -54.14 14.88
CA PRO A 293 13.26 -55.53 14.91
C PRO A 293 14.61 -55.65 15.63
N GLU A 294 14.64 -55.33 16.93
CA GLU A 294 15.85 -55.16 17.76
C GLU A 294 16.81 -56.34 17.66
N ALA A 295 16.31 -57.59 17.72
CA ALA A 295 17.16 -58.78 17.64
C ALA A 295 17.91 -58.90 16.30
N GLN A 296 17.25 -58.57 15.18
CA GLN A 296 17.87 -58.62 13.85
C GLN A 296 18.88 -57.50 13.66
N ILE A 297 18.57 -56.30 14.18
CA ILE A 297 19.48 -55.17 14.16
C ILE A 297 20.73 -55.50 14.99
N VAL A 298 20.57 -55.97 16.22
CA VAL A 298 21.68 -56.34 17.11
C VAL A 298 22.57 -57.41 16.48
N GLU A 299 21.98 -58.44 15.88
CA GLU A 299 22.76 -59.49 15.19
C GLU A 299 23.49 -58.93 13.97
N ALA A 300 22.84 -58.10 13.15
CA ALA A 300 23.46 -57.47 11.98
C ALA A 300 24.61 -56.54 12.36
N LEU A 301 24.50 -55.83 13.49
CA LEU A 301 25.54 -54.91 13.98
C LEU A 301 26.82 -55.62 14.43
N ARG A 302 26.79 -56.95 14.64
CA ARG A 302 27.99 -57.72 15.00
C ARG A 302 28.98 -57.72 13.82
N GLY A 303 30.14 -57.09 14.03
CA GLY A 303 31.19 -56.99 13.01
C GLY A 303 31.11 -55.73 12.13
N VAL A 304 30.17 -54.82 12.41
CA VAL A 304 30.16 -53.47 11.83
C VAL A 304 31.19 -52.59 12.57
N GLU A 305 32.05 -51.90 11.82
CA GLU A 305 33.07 -51.01 12.39
C GLU A 305 32.54 -49.57 12.53
N ARG A 306 31.93 -49.04 11.47
CA ARG A 306 31.30 -47.72 11.47
C ARG A 306 29.95 -47.76 10.75
N LEU A 307 28.95 -47.11 11.36
CA LEU A 307 27.57 -47.05 10.91
C LEU A 307 27.16 -45.59 10.76
N LEU A 308 26.72 -45.16 9.57
CA LEU A 308 26.13 -43.85 9.34
C LEU A 308 24.60 -43.98 9.32
N VAL A 309 23.92 -43.28 10.22
CA VAL A 309 22.45 -43.25 10.31
C VAL A 309 21.92 -42.09 9.47
N VAL A 310 21.23 -42.40 8.38
CA VAL A 310 20.66 -41.43 7.45
C VAL A 310 19.14 -41.41 7.61
N GLU A 311 18.66 -40.48 8.44
CA GLU A 311 17.24 -40.25 8.71
C GLU A 311 16.95 -38.74 8.68
N GLU A 312 15.74 -38.33 8.29
CA GLU A 312 15.33 -36.90 8.33
C GLU A 312 14.81 -36.49 9.71
N LEU A 313 14.82 -35.18 10.01
CA LEU A 313 14.31 -34.59 11.25
C LEU A 313 15.09 -35.03 12.49
N SER A 314 14.44 -35.67 13.47
CA SER A 314 15.09 -36.01 14.74
C SER A 314 16.00 -37.25 14.65
N PRO A 315 17.01 -37.41 15.53
CA PRO A 315 17.87 -38.60 15.60
C PRO A 315 17.14 -39.82 16.22
N PHE A 316 15.97 -40.18 15.69
CA PHE A 316 15.09 -41.22 16.25
C PHE A 316 15.75 -42.62 16.20
N LEU A 317 16.21 -43.03 15.02
CA LEU A 317 16.87 -44.32 14.82
C LEU A 317 18.29 -44.31 15.41
N GLU A 318 19.02 -43.20 15.27
CA GLU A 318 20.35 -43.04 15.85
C GLU A 318 20.32 -43.23 17.38
N ASN A 319 19.36 -42.60 18.07
CA ASN A 319 19.19 -42.77 19.51
C ASN A 319 18.82 -44.20 19.89
N ALA A 320 17.94 -44.86 19.12
CA ALA A 320 17.59 -46.26 19.34
C ALA A 320 18.79 -47.18 19.18
N LEU A 321 19.66 -46.91 18.21
CA LEU A 321 20.89 -47.65 17.98
C LEU A 321 21.90 -47.45 19.11
N PHE A 322 22.07 -46.22 19.62
CA PHE A 322 22.90 -45.99 20.82
C PHE A 322 22.40 -46.81 22.01
N ALA A 323 21.09 -46.81 22.26
CA ALA A 323 20.50 -47.59 23.34
C ALA A 323 20.71 -49.10 23.18
N LEU A 324 20.56 -49.63 21.96
CA LEU A 324 20.80 -51.04 21.66
C LEU A 324 22.28 -51.41 21.80
N SER A 325 23.19 -50.59 21.27
CA SER A 325 24.64 -50.80 21.37
C SER A 325 25.10 -50.83 22.82
N ALA A 326 24.62 -49.90 23.65
CA ALA A 326 24.93 -49.87 25.07
C ALA A 326 24.37 -51.09 25.82
N ARG A 327 23.12 -51.48 25.55
CA ARG A 327 22.46 -52.62 26.20
C ARG A 327 23.14 -53.96 25.87
N HIS A 328 23.67 -54.11 24.66
CA HIS A 328 24.24 -55.36 24.16
C HIS A 328 25.78 -55.37 24.10
N GLY A 329 26.45 -54.30 24.55
CA GLY A 329 27.91 -54.22 24.58
C GLY A 329 28.55 -54.24 23.18
N LEU A 330 27.94 -53.59 22.20
CA LEU A 330 28.44 -53.56 20.82
C LEU A 330 29.51 -52.48 20.65
N SER A 331 30.69 -52.88 20.14
CA SER A 331 31.80 -51.98 19.84
C SER A 331 31.77 -51.53 18.38
N LEU A 332 30.97 -50.49 18.08
CA LEU A 332 30.96 -49.83 16.78
C LEU A 332 30.90 -48.31 16.92
N THR A 333 31.33 -47.59 15.88
CA THR A 333 31.16 -46.14 15.81
C THR A 333 29.84 -45.82 15.11
N VAL A 334 28.91 -45.17 15.81
CA VAL A 334 27.68 -44.64 15.22
C VAL A 334 27.91 -43.17 14.83
N LEU A 335 27.66 -42.87 13.57
CA LEU A 335 27.75 -41.55 12.95
C LEU A 335 26.35 -41.12 12.51
N GLY A 336 26.06 -39.84 12.56
CA GLY A 336 24.75 -39.27 12.26
C GLY A 336 24.69 -37.81 12.63
N LYS A 337 23.66 -37.42 13.37
CA LYS A 337 23.43 -36.04 13.80
C LYS A 337 24.29 -35.68 15.00
N HIS A 338 24.41 -36.59 15.97
CA HIS A 338 25.25 -36.38 17.16
C HIS A 338 26.73 -36.23 16.81
N SER A 339 27.18 -36.86 15.71
CA SER A 339 28.55 -36.73 15.20
C SER A 339 28.72 -35.56 14.22
N GLY A 340 27.69 -34.74 13.97
CA GLY A 340 27.74 -33.59 13.07
C GLY A 340 27.84 -33.93 11.58
N HIS A 341 27.62 -35.18 11.17
CA HIS A 341 27.67 -35.58 9.76
C HIS A 341 26.39 -35.22 9.00
N LEU A 342 25.26 -35.10 9.71
CA LEU A 342 23.94 -34.83 9.15
C LEU A 342 23.19 -33.80 10.02
N PRO A 343 22.40 -32.88 9.42
CA PRO A 343 21.63 -31.87 10.16
C PRO A 343 20.30 -32.43 10.74
N GLU A 344 19.70 -31.75 11.71
CA GLU A 344 18.34 -32.07 12.19
C GLU A 344 17.25 -31.39 11.37
N GLU A 345 17.58 -30.25 10.77
CA GLU A 345 16.68 -29.39 10.03
C GLU A 345 16.52 -29.78 8.55
N PHE A 346 15.32 -29.53 8.01
CA PHE A 346 14.97 -29.61 6.59
C PHE A 346 14.97 -31.02 5.96
N GLU A 347 14.45 -31.08 4.73
CA GLU A 347 14.41 -32.26 3.88
C GLU A 347 15.81 -32.53 3.30
N TYR A 348 16.23 -33.79 3.28
CA TYR A 348 17.57 -34.12 2.79
C TYR A 348 17.61 -34.09 1.26
N GLY A 349 18.45 -33.20 0.73
CA GLY A 349 18.90 -33.23 -0.66
C GLY A 349 20.00 -34.26 -0.89
N ALA A 350 20.24 -34.61 -2.15
CA ALA A 350 21.35 -35.48 -2.53
C ALA A 350 22.70 -34.91 -2.09
N ASP A 351 22.85 -33.59 -2.03
CA ASP A 351 24.05 -32.90 -1.56
C ASP A 351 24.34 -33.12 -0.07
N VAL A 352 23.30 -33.17 0.77
CA VAL A 352 23.43 -33.45 2.21
C VAL A 352 23.89 -34.89 2.42
N VAL A 353 23.21 -35.86 1.80
CA VAL A 353 23.53 -37.28 1.93
C VAL A 353 24.92 -37.59 1.33
N GLN A 354 25.25 -36.99 0.18
CA GLN A 354 26.55 -37.17 -0.47
C GLN A 354 27.69 -36.67 0.41
N ARG A 355 27.52 -35.52 1.07
CA ARG A 355 28.51 -35.00 2.03
C ARG A 355 28.75 -35.99 3.16
N ALA A 356 27.67 -36.46 3.78
CA ALA A 356 27.74 -37.38 4.90
C ALA A 356 28.44 -38.70 4.51
N LEU A 357 28.16 -39.23 3.32
CA LEU A 357 28.85 -40.41 2.79
C LEU A 357 30.35 -40.17 2.53
N HIS A 358 30.70 -38.99 2.02
CA HIS A 358 32.09 -38.60 1.79
C HIS A 358 32.85 -38.46 3.12
N ASP A 359 32.30 -37.72 4.07
CA ASP A 359 32.95 -37.45 5.36
C ASP A 359 33.05 -38.72 6.21
N ALA A 360 32.02 -39.57 6.21
CA ALA A 360 32.02 -40.82 6.97
C ALA A 360 32.96 -41.88 6.36
N PHE A 361 32.93 -42.07 5.04
CA PHE A 361 33.52 -43.26 4.40
C PHE A 361 34.49 -42.97 3.24
N GLY A 362 34.72 -41.70 2.89
CA GLY A 362 35.47 -41.33 1.69
C GLY A 362 34.79 -41.85 0.42
N VAL A 363 33.46 -41.88 0.37
CA VAL A 363 32.68 -42.31 -0.80
C VAL A 363 32.21 -41.10 -1.60
N GLY A 364 32.40 -41.14 -2.92
CA GLY A 364 31.96 -40.07 -3.81
C GLY A 364 32.82 -38.80 -3.69
N GLN A 365 32.46 -37.77 -4.46
CA GLN A 365 33.10 -36.46 -4.40
C GLN A 365 32.45 -35.59 -3.31
N PRO A 366 33.20 -34.67 -2.68
CA PRO A 366 32.58 -33.65 -1.84
C PRO A 366 31.55 -32.86 -2.66
N PRO A 367 30.38 -32.53 -2.10
CA PRO A 367 29.34 -31.83 -2.85
C PRO A 367 29.89 -30.51 -3.40
N ARG A 368 29.70 -30.28 -4.71
CA ARG A 368 30.09 -29.02 -5.36
C ARG A 368 29.39 -27.87 -4.65
N LYS A 369 30.12 -26.79 -4.36
CA LYS A 369 29.48 -25.52 -3.97
C LYS A 369 28.42 -25.21 -5.02
N LYS A 370 27.17 -25.05 -4.61
CA LYS A 370 26.12 -24.54 -5.50
C LYS A 370 26.68 -23.25 -6.13
N PRO A 371 26.76 -23.14 -7.46
CA PRO A 371 27.17 -21.88 -8.08
C PRO A 371 26.27 -20.79 -7.52
N ALA A 372 26.84 -19.61 -7.27
CA ALA A 372 26.04 -18.46 -6.87
C ALA A 372 24.96 -18.27 -7.95
N LEU A 373 23.70 -18.53 -7.59
CA LEU A 373 22.61 -18.23 -8.49
C LEU A 373 22.64 -16.71 -8.74
N PRO A 374 22.40 -16.26 -9.98
CA PRO A 374 22.18 -14.83 -10.20
C PRO A 374 21.09 -14.36 -9.23
N VAL A 375 21.19 -13.12 -8.75
CA VAL A 375 20.16 -12.54 -7.88
C VAL A 375 18.87 -12.45 -8.68
N VAL A 376 18.03 -13.47 -8.58
CA VAL A 376 16.70 -13.50 -9.20
C VAL A 376 15.74 -12.74 -8.27
N PRO A 377 14.87 -11.86 -8.79
CA PRO A 377 13.86 -11.20 -7.98
C PRO A 377 13.06 -12.22 -7.16
N PRO A 378 12.89 -12.03 -5.84
CA PRO A 378 12.15 -12.95 -5.01
C PRO A 378 10.68 -13.00 -5.47
N ARG A 379 10.17 -14.21 -5.71
CA ARG A 379 8.75 -14.44 -6.04
C ARG A 379 8.00 -14.79 -4.77
N ALA A 380 7.57 -13.77 -4.03
CA ALA A 380 6.75 -13.98 -2.85
C ALA A 380 5.43 -14.67 -3.25
N PRO A 381 4.93 -15.62 -2.43
CA PRO A 381 3.59 -16.17 -2.59
C PRO A 381 2.55 -15.05 -2.65
N SER A 382 1.68 -15.03 -3.67
CA SER A 382 0.67 -13.98 -3.85
C SER A 382 -0.69 -14.55 -4.28
N LEU A 383 -1.76 -13.84 -3.94
CA LEU A 383 -3.11 -14.21 -4.36
C LEU A 383 -3.25 -14.13 -5.89
N CYS A 384 -3.94 -15.12 -6.47
CA CYS A 384 -4.22 -15.19 -7.91
C CYS A 384 -4.84 -13.90 -8.47
N PRO A 385 -4.68 -13.60 -9.79
CA PRO A 385 -5.39 -12.51 -10.45
C PRO A 385 -6.90 -12.53 -10.15
N GLY A 386 -7.41 -11.40 -9.64
CA GLY A 386 -8.82 -11.26 -9.28
C GLY A 386 -9.31 -12.15 -8.14
N CYS A 387 -8.44 -12.70 -7.30
CA CYS A 387 -8.89 -13.42 -6.10
C CYS A 387 -9.82 -12.55 -5.24
N PRO A 388 -11.00 -13.05 -4.81
CA PRO A 388 -11.94 -12.26 -4.01
C PRO A 388 -11.40 -11.88 -2.62
N HIS A 389 -10.52 -12.70 -2.04
CA HIS A 389 -9.88 -12.39 -0.74
C HIS A 389 -9.07 -11.09 -0.82
N ARG A 390 -8.43 -10.81 -1.97
CA ARG A 390 -7.68 -9.56 -2.18
C ARG A 390 -8.60 -8.35 -2.02
N ALA A 391 -9.75 -8.38 -2.69
CA ALA A 391 -10.71 -7.29 -2.61
C ALA A 391 -11.33 -7.17 -1.21
N ALA A 392 -11.51 -8.29 -0.50
CA ALA A 392 -11.93 -8.32 0.90
C ALA A 392 -10.92 -7.61 1.83
N PHE A 393 -9.63 -7.91 1.69
CA PHE A 393 -8.57 -7.28 2.48
C PHE A 393 -8.45 -5.78 2.20
N VAL A 394 -8.56 -5.40 0.93
CA VAL A 394 -8.64 -3.98 0.52
C VAL A 394 -9.87 -3.32 1.15
N ALA A 395 -11.03 -3.98 1.13
CA ALA A 395 -12.25 -3.46 1.72
C ALA A 395 -12.16 -3.30 3.25
N ALA A 396 -11.53 -4.25 3.94
CA ALA A 396 -11.29 -4.20 5.38
C ALA A 396 -10.34 -3.06 5.73
N ARG A 397 -9.19 -2.94 5.06
CA ARG A 397 -8.26 -1.82 5.27
C ARG A 397 -8.86 -0.45 5.02
N ALA A 398 -9.91 -0.35 4.21
CA ALA A 398 -10.63 0.91 3.96
C ALA A 398 -11.59 1.30 5.09
N ALA A 399 -11.82 0.36 6.02
CA ALA A 399 -12.79 0.46 7.08
C ALA A 399 -12.18 0.54 8.48
N PHE A 400 -10.91 0.17 8.65
CA PHE A 400 -10.18 0.21 9.91
C PHE A 400 -8.93 1.09 9.79
N ASP A 401 -8.42 1.56 10.93
CA ASP A 401 -7.31 2.52 11.00
C ASP A 401 -5.94 1.81 10.80
N GLU A 402 -4.86 2.57 10.59
CA GLU A 402 -3.54 1.99 10.28
C GLU A 402 -2.96 1.10 11.39
N ASP A 403 -3.33 1.32 12.66
CA ASP A 403 -2.90 0.52 13.81
C ASP A 403 -3.85 -0.66 14.13
N GLN A 404 -4.76 -0.98 13.21
CA GLN A 404 -5.69 -2.09 13.35
C GLN A 404 -4.93 -3.41 13.44
N ILE A 405 -5.35 -4.24 14.40
CA ILE A 405 -4.80 -5.58 14.63
C ILE A 405 -5.64 -6.60 13.84
N TYR A 406 -4.96 -7.38 12.99
CA TYR A 406 -5.49 -8.45 12.16
C TYR A 406 -4.90 -9.80 12.56
N MET A 407 -5.76 -10.73 12.93
CA MET A 407 -5.40 -12.13 13.13
C MET A 407 -5.82 -12.93 11.90
N SER A 408 -4.97 -13.87 11.49
CA SER A 408 -5.21 -14.71 10.34
C SER A 408 -5.00 -16.18 10.70
N ASP A 409 -5.18 -17.02 9.70
CA ASP A 409 -5.32 -18.46 9.85
C ASP A 409 -4.62 -19.13 8.63
N ILE A 410 -4.42 -20.46 8.65
CA ILE A 410 -3.76 -21.21 7.57
C ILE A 410 -4.70 -21.36 6.37
N GLY A 411 -4.35 -20.78 5.22
CA GLY A 411 -5.12 -20.90 3.97
C GLY A 411 -4.69 -19.86 2.93
N CYS A 412 -5.49 -19.66 1.87
CA CYS A 412 -5.20 -18.59 0.89
C CYS A 412 -5.11 -17.21 1.54
N TYR A 413 -5.81 -17.02 2.65
CA TYR A 413 -5.83 -15.78 3.44
C TYR A 413 -4.56 -15.54 4.26
N THR A 414 -3.69 -16.54 4.44
CA THR A 414 -2.32 -16.34 4.93
C THR A 414 -1.56 -15.37 4.02
N LEU A 415 -1.83 -15.39 2.70
CA LEU A 415 -1.17 -14.53 1.72
C LEU A 415 -1.53 -13.03 1.87
N GLY A 416 -2.50 -12.69 2.72
CA GLY A 416 -2.81 -11.31 3.09
C GLY A 416 -1.73 -10.65 3.96
N TYR A 417 -0.78 -11.40 4.53
CA TYR A 417 0.29 -10.84 5.37
C TYR A 417 1.25 -9.94 4.58
N ALA A 418 1.49 -10.25 3.30
CA ALA A 418 2.48 -9.57 2.50
C ALA A 418 1.99 -8.17 2.05
N PRO A 419 2.88 -7.16 1.99
CA PRO A 419 2.56 -5.89 1.33
C PRO A 419 2.09 -6.11 -0.11
N PRO A 420 1.10 -5.35 -0.60
CA PRO A 420 0.48 -4.19 0.06
C PRO A 420 -0.74 -4.53 0.93
N LEU A 421 -1.07 -5.80 1.13
CA LEU A 421 -2.31 -6.18 1.83
C LEU A 421 -2.15 -6.05 3.35
N SER A 422 -1.07 -6.57 3.93
CA SER A 422 -0.74 -6.40 5.36
C SER A 422 -1.92 -6.61 6.33
N THR A 423 -2.75 -7.63 6.09
CA THR A 423 -3.95 -7.96 6.91
C THR A 423 -3.77 -9.23 7.74
N ALA A 424 -2.55 -9.47 8.24
CA ALA A 424 -2.24 -10.59 9.12
C ALA A 424 -0.99 -10.28 9.98
N ASP A 425 -1.20 -9.98 11.26
CA ASP A 425 -0.13 -9.71 12.24
C ASP A 425 0.32 -10.99 12.95
N ALA A 426 -0.60 -11.93 13.17
CA ALA A 426 -0.28 -13.25 13.71
C ALA A 426 -1.19 -14.33 13.11
N LEU A 427 -0.65 -15.54 13.07
CA LEU A 427 -1.28 -16.76 12.59
C LEU A 427 -0.68 -17.94 13.36
N LEU A 428 -1.51 -18.92 13.74
CA LEU A 428 -1.08 -20.08 14.52
C LEU A 428 -1.40 -21.41 13.82
N CYS A 429 -2.68 -21.73 13.65
CA CYS A 429 -3.16 -22.97 13.05
C CYS A 429 -4.56 -22.79 12.46
N MET A 430 -5.08 -23.85 11.83
CA MET A 430 -6.46 -23.90 11.31
C MET A 430 -7.48 -23.71 12.42
N GLY A 431 -8.36 -22.71 12.27
CA GLY A 431 -9.41 -22.35 13.22
C GLY A 431 -9.01 -21.31 14.28
N ALA A 432 -7.75 -20.88 14.32
CA ALA A 432 -7.24 -20.00 15.38
C ALA A 432 -7.53 -18.51 15.16
N GLY A 433 -7.90 -18.09 13.94
CA GLY A 433 -8.02 -16.66 13.62
C GLY A 433 -8.95 -15.89 14.55
N PHE A 434 -10.10 -16.49 14.92
CA PHE A 434 -11.09 -15.84 15.79
C PHE A 434 -10.69 -15.88 17.28
N THR A 435 -10.10 -16.98 17.75
CA THR A 435 -9.67 -17.11 19.16
C THR A 435 -8.46 -16.21 19.47
N LEU A 436 -7.51 -16.09 18.54
CA LEU A 436 -6.43 -15.12 18.65
C LEU A 436 -6.97 -13.68 18.69
N ALA A 437 -7.92 -13.35 17.81
CA ALA A 437 -8.53 -12.04 17.78
C ALA A 437 -9.26 -11.73 19.10
N ALA A 438 -10.05 -12.67 19.61
CA ALA A 438 -10.75 -12.56 20.89
C ALA A 438 -9.78 -12.40 22.07
N GLY A 439 -8.70 -13.19 22.12
CA GLY A 439 -7.69 -13.11 23.16
C GLY A 439 -7.00 -11.75 23.20
N VAL A 440 -6.57 -11.24 22.05
CA VAL A 440 -5.95 -9.91 21.95
C VAL A 440 -6.93 -8.80 22.29
N ALA A 441 -8.19 -8.88 21.82
CA ALA A 441 -9.22 -7.91 22.14
C ALA A 441 -9.49 -7.84 23.65
N LYS A 442 -9.53 -9.00 24.32
CA LYS A 442 -9.79 -9.09 25.76
C LYS A 442 -8.71 -8.43 26.61
N VAL A 443 -7.44 -8.51 26.19
CA VAL A 443 -6.31 -7.94 26.94
C VAL A 443 -6.09 -6.46 26.60
N THR A 444 -6.20 -6.09 25.32
CA THR A 444 -5.87 -4.73 24.86
C THR A 444 -7.05 -3.78 24.93
N GLY A 445 -8.29 -4.29 25.01
CA GLY A 445 -9.52 -3.52 24.84
C GLY A 445 -9.78 -3.04 23.40
N LYS A 446 -8.80 -3.17 22.49
CA LYS A 446 -8.95 -2.80 21.08
C LYS A 446 -9.87 -3.78 20.37
N ARG A 447 -10.65 -3.28 19.41
CA ARG A 447 -11.43 -4.13 18.51
C ARG A 447 -10.47 -4.81 17.53
N THR A 448 -10.53 -6.11 17.42
CA THR A 448 -9.64 -6.90 16.55
C THR A 448 -10.41 -7.54 15.40
N VAL A 449 -9.71 -7.86 14.31
CA VAL A 449 -10.29 -8.54 13.15
C VAL A 449 -9.66 -9.92 13.04
N GLY A 450 -10.47 -10.96 12.88
CA GLY A 450 -9.99 -12.32 12.61
C GLY A 450 -10.44 -12.77 11.22
N PHE A 451 -9.51 -13.18 10.36
CA PHE A 451 -9.82 -13.77 9.05
C PHE A 451 -9.75 -15.29 9.08
N MET A 452 -10.71 -15.93 8.42
CA MET A 452 -10.80 -17.38 8.29
C MET A 452 -11.44 -17.74 6.94
N GLY A 453 -11.10 -18.90 6.38
CA GLY A 453 -11.77 -19.43 5.18
C GLY A 453 -13.06 -20.17 5.51
N ASP A 454 -13.88 -20.42 4.48
CA ASP A 454 -15.09 -21.24 4.57
C ASP A 454 -14.84 -22.66 5.08
N SER A 455 -13.90 -23.40 4.48
CA SER A 455 -13.64 -24.78 4.91
C SER A 455 -13.11 -24.83 6.35
N THR A 456 -12.22 -23.90 6.70
CA THR A 456 -11.67 -23.73 8.05
C THR A 456 -12.74 -23.36 9.08
N PHE A 457 -13.74 -22.58 8.68
CA PHE A 457 -14.88 -22.25 9.52
C PHE A 457 -15.61 -23.52 9.98
N PHE A 458 -15.88 -24.45 9.07
CA PHE A 458 -16.50 -25.74 9.40
C PHE A 458 -15.55 -26.73 10.08
N HIS A 459 -14.24 -26.65 9.80
CA HIS A 459 -13.21 -27.51 10.39
C HIS A 459 -13.06 -27.31 11.91
N ALA A 460 -12.82 -26.07 12.33
CA ALA A 460 -12.58 -25.70 13.73
C ALA A 460 -13.02 -24.27 14.10
N GLY A 461 -13.54 -23.49 13.15
CA GLY A 461 -13.97 -22.11 13.39
C GLY A 461 -15.31 -21.95 14.14
N MET A 462 -16.24 -22.91 14.01
CA MET A 462 -17.55 -22.82 14.69
C MET A 462 -17.41 -22.76 16.22
N PRO A 463 -16.63 -23.63 16.90
CA PRO A 463 -16.38 -23.49 18.34
C PRO A 463 -15.72 -22.16 18.71
N ALA A 464 -14.77 -21.67 17.90
CA ALA A 464 -14.09 -20.40 18.12
C ALA A 464 -15.04 -19.20 18.03
N LEU A 465 -15.98 -19.21 17.08
CA LEU A 465 -17.02 -18.20 16.96
C LEU A 465 -18.00 -18.27 18.14
N LEU A 466 -18.45 -19.47 18.52
CA LEU A 466 -19.35 -19.68 19.65
C LEU A 466 -18.76 -19.12 20.95
N ASP A 467 -17.48 -19.39 21.23
CA ASP A 467 -16.82 -18.87 22.43
C ASP A 467 -16.70 -17.35 22.39
N SER A 468 -16.34 -16.78 21.24
CA SER A 468 -16.29 -15.31 21.05
C SER A 468 -17.64 -14.64 21.34
N ILE A 469 -18.75 -15.26 20.88
CA ILE A 469 -20.12 -14.78 21.12
C ILE A 469 -20.47 -14.89 22.61
N LYS A 470 -20.22 -16.06 23.22
CA LYS A 470 -20.51 -16.33 24.64
C LYS A 470 -19.79 -15.33 25.55
N GLU A 471 -18.52 -15.04 25.27
CA GLU A 471 -17.69 -14.10 26.04
C GLU A 471 -17.91 -12.63 25.62
N ASN A 472 -18.80 -12.37 24.66
CA ASN A 472 -19.08 -11.05 24.09
C ASN A 472 -17.80 -10.31 23.65
N ALA A 473 -16.89 -11.03 22.99
CA ALA A 473 -15.58 -10.51 22.60
C ALA A 473 -15.71 -9.37 21.57
N ASN A 474 -14.87 -8.35 21.71
CA ASN A 474 -14.82 -7.16 20.84
C ASN A 474 -14.11 -7.47 19.51
N VAL A 475 -14.73 -8.31 18.67
CA VAL A 475 -14.10 -8.89 17.46
C VAL A 475 -14.98 -8.73 16.23
N VAL A 476 -14.35 -8.52 15.08
CA VAL A 476 -14.95 -8.72 13.75
C VAL A 476 -14.44 -10.04 13.16
N ALA A 477 -15.27 -11.08 13.21
CA ALA A 477 -15.01 -12.38 12.63
C ALA A 477 -15.35 -12.38 11.14
N VAL A 478 -14.34 -12.51 10.29
CA VAL A 478 -14.48 -12.46 8.84
C VAL A 478 -14.30 -13.85 8.26
N VAL A 479 -15.34 -14.35 7.61
CA VAL A 479 -15.28 -15.63 6.88
C VAL A 479 -15.20 -15.35 5.38
N LEU A 480 -14.10 -15.80 4.76
CA LEU A 480 -13.82 -15.68 3.35
C LEU A 480 -14.35 -16.91 2.61
N ASP A 481 -15.54 -16.76 2.03
CA ASP A 481 -16.33 -17.81 1.39
C ASP A 481 -16.12 -17.81 -0.13
N ASN A 482 -15.18 -18.64 -0.58
CA ASN A 482 -14.86 -18.85 -2.00
C ASN A 482 -15.44 -20.16 -2.58
N GLU A 483 -16.29 -20.83 -1.80
CA GLU A 483 -17.04 -22.04 -2.15
C GLU A 483 -16.18 -23.29 -2.43
N ILE A 484 -14.90 -23.26 -2.09
CA ILE A 484 -13.96 -24.34 -2.37
C ILE A 484 -12.69 -24.29 -1.51
N THR A 485 -12.18 -25.45 -1.10
CA THR A 485 -10.87 -25.56 -0.44
C THR A 485 -9.74 -25.40 -1.47
N ALA A 486 -9.44 -24.15 -1.84
CA ALA A 486 -8.65 -23.83 -3.03
C ALA A 486 -7.16 -24.23 -2.93
N MET A 487 -6.51 -23.95 -1.80
CA MET A 487 -5.04 -24.08 -1.68
C MET A 487 -4.55 -25.53 -1.69
N THR A 488 -5.38 -26.48 -1.31
CA THR A 488 -5.02 -27.90 -1.12
C THR A 488 -5.45 -28.81 -2.27
N GLY A 489 -5.99 -28.25 -3.36
CA GLY A 489 -6.38 -29.03 -4.54
C GLY A 489 -7.81 -28.83 -5.05
N PHE A 490 -8.54 -27.81 -4.58
CA PHE A 490 -9.93 -27.51 -4.97
C PHE A 490 -10.93 -28.58 -4.52
N GLN A 491 -10.81 -29.05 -3.28
CA GLN A 491 -11.78 -29.99 -2.70
C GLN A 491 -13.07 -29.28 -2.29
N GLU A 492 -14.16 -30.04 -2.26
CA GLU A 492 -15.50 -29.53 -1.88
C GLU A 492 -15.50 -28.96 -0.46
N SER A 493 -16.20 -27.83 -0.29
CA SER A 493 -16.39 -27.16 0.98
C SER A 493 -17.84 -27.33 1.43
N PRO A 494 -18.11 -27.54 2.74
CA PRO A 494 -19.49 -27.66 3.26
C PRO A 494 -20.37 -26.43 2.97
N THR A 495 -19.77 -25.28 2.65
CA THR A 495 -20.50 -24.04 2.31
C THR A 495 -21.44 -24.20 1.09
N ARG A 496 -21.19 -25.20 0.22
CA ARG A 496 -22.08 -25.52 -0.92
C ARG A 496 -23.46 -26.00 -0.47
N GLU A 497 -23.55 -26.61 0.71
CA GLU A 497 -24.79 -27.13 1.27
C GLU A 497 -25.31 -26.30 2.46
N GLN A 498 -24.41 -25.63 3.20
CA GLN A 498 -24.74 -24.87 4.41
C GLN A 498 -24.23 -23.44 4.33
N ARG A 499 -25.12 -22.45 4.39
CA ARG A 499 -24.70 -21.04 4.36
C ARG A 499 -24.07 -20.64 5.70
N ILE A 500 -22.87 -20.07 5.64
CA ILE A 500 -22.10 -19.64 6.83
C ILE A 500 -22.86 -18.62 7.69
N GLU A 501 -23.58 -17.67 7.10
CA GLU A 501 -24.36 -16.67 7.84
C GLU A 501 -25.51 -17.29 8.64
N ASP A 502 -26.10 -18.38 8.15
CA ASP A 502 -27.19 -19.07 8.85
C ASP A 502 -26.63 -19.86 10.04
N VAL A 503 -25.47 -20.50 9.85
CA VAL A 503 -24.73 -21.15 10.95
C VAL A 503 -24.28 -20.12 12.00
N ALA A 504 -23.74 -18.98 11.58
CA ALA A 504 -23.33 -17.92 12.50
C ALA A 504 -24.51 -17.39 13.33
N ARG A 505 -25.67 -17.16 12.70
CA ARG A 505 -26.91 -16.78 13.41
C ARG A 505 -27.37 -17.88 14.36
N ALA A 506 -27.32 -19.14 13.96
CA ALA A 506 -27.68 -20.28 14.79
C ALA A 506 -26.78 -20.42 16.03
N LEU A 507 -25.49 -20.06 15.91
CA LEU A 507 -24.55 -19.97 17.04
C LEU A 507 -24.77 -18.75 17.94
N GLY A 508 -25.69 -17.83 17.58
CA GLY A 508 -26.08 -16.67 18.38
C GLY A 508 -25.46 -15.34 17.95
N ALA A 509 -24.83 -15.25 16.78
CA ALA A 509 -24.29 -13.98 16.28
C ALA A 509 -25.42 -13.00 15.96
N ARG A 510 -25.39 -11.82 16.59
CA ARG A 510 -26.45 -10.79 16.42
C ARG A 510 -26.23 -9.89 15.22
N HIS A 511 -24.98 -9.64 14.87
CA HIS A 511 -24.59 -8.81 13.73
C HIS A 511 -23.90 -9.69 12.69
N VAL A 512 -24.62 -10.03 11.63
CA VAL A 512 -24.13 -10.88 10.53
C VAL A 512 -24.44 -10.21 9.21
N GLU A 513 -23.40 -9.84 8.45
CA GLU A 513 -23.51 -9.26 7.11
C GLU A 513 -22.84 -10.15 6.08
N THR A 514 -23.47 -10.32 4.92
CA THR A 514 -22.91 -11.04 3.77
C THR A 514 -22.61 -10.04 2.66
N ILE A 515 -21.42 -10.06 2.08
CA ILE A 515 -20.96 -9.10 1.07
C ILE A 515 -20.30 -9.78 -0.13
N ASP A 516 -20.44 -9.17 -1.31
CA ASP A 516 -19.62 -9.49 -2.49
C ASP A 516 -18.38 -8.57 -2.49
N PRO A 517 -17.17 -9.11 -2.31
CA PRO A 517 -15.95 -8.30 -2.21
C PRO A 517 -15.61 -7.54 -3.49
N TYR A 518 -16.19 -7.89 -4.65
CA TYR A 518 -16.00 -7.09 -5.87
C TYR A 518 -16.80 -5.79 -5.85
N GLU A 519 -17.82 -5.68 -5.00
CA GLU A 519 -18.51 -4.42 -4.73
C GLU A 519 -17.76 -3.67 -3.63
N LEU A 520 -16.60 -3.10 -3.98
CA LEU A 520 -15.62 -2.61 -3.01
C LEU A 520 -16.21 -1.56 -2.03
N GLU A 521 -17.02 -0.64 -2.53
CA GLU A 521 -17.63 0.43 -1.73
C GLU A 521 -18.63 -0.12 -0.70
N ALA A 522 -19.52 -1.01 -1.14
CA ALA A 522 -20.51 -1.68 -0.30
C ALA A 522 -19.83 -2.58 0.74
N SER A 523 -18.81 -3.32 0.32
CA SER A 523 -17.96 -4.15 1.18
C SER A 523 -17.30 -3.34 2.29
N SER A 524 -16.64 -2.23 1.95
CA SER A 524 -16.05 -1.35 2.95
C SER A 524 -17.09 -0.74 3.88
N ALA A 525 -18.33 -0.48 3.40
CA ALA A 525 -19.41 0.01 4.25
C ALA A 525 -19.89 -1.04 5.27
N ALA A 526 -19.97 -2.30 4.87
CA ALA A 526 -20.26 -3.41 5.78
C ALA A 526 -19.18 -3.55 6.86
N PHE A 527 -17.89 -3.52 6.48
CA PHE A 527 -16.80 -3.55 7.46
C PHE A 527 -16.87 -2.40 8.48
N ARG A 528 -17.29 -1.19 8.07
CA ARG A 528 -17.48 -0.06 8.98
C ARG A 528 -18.64 -0.27 9.96
N ARG A 529 -19.75 -0.85 9.50
CA ARG A 529 -20.87 -1.22 10.38
C ARG A 529 -20.43 -2.30 11.37
N ALA A 530 -19.72 -3.32 10.91
CA ALA A 530 -19.14 -4.34 11.76
C ALA A 530 -18.10 -3.78 12.74
N ARG A 531 -17.32 -2.76 12.36
CA ARG A 531 -16.40 -2.03 13.26
C ARG A 531 -17.16 -1.30 14.37
N GLY A 532 -18.30 -0.68 14.07
CA GLY A 532 -19.10 0.09 15.03
C GLY A 532 -20.05 -0.75 15.90
N ALA A 533 -20.30 -2.00 15.53
CA ALA A 533 -21.22 -2.88 16.25
C ALA A 533 -20.60 -3.40 17.57
N PRO A 534 -21.39 -3.47 18.66
CA PRO A 534 -20.91 -3.97 19.95
C PRO A 534 -20.69 -5.49 19.92
N GLY A 535 -19.71 -5.96 20.67
CA GLY A 535 -19.42 -7.39 20.81
C GLY A 535 -18.94 -8.03 19.51
N THR A 536 -19.23 -9.32 19.32
CA THR A 536 -18.77 -10.07 18.14
C THR A 536 -19.66 -9.80 16.93
N SER A 537 -19.03 -9.37 15.84
CA SER A 537 -19.65 -9.16 14.52
C SER A 537 -19.13 -10.17 13.52
N VAL A 538 -19.99 -10.65 12.62
CA VAL A 538 -19.62 -11.62 11.59
C VAL A 538 -19.80 -10.99 10.20
N VAL A 539 -18.75 -11.02 9.39
CA VAL A 539 -18.78 -10.60 7.99
C VAL A 539 -18.46 -11.80 7.10
N VAL A 540 -19.44 -12.25 6.33
CA VAL A 540 -19.28 -13.34 5.36
C VAL A 540 -18.98 -12.74 3.99
N VAL A 541 -17.76 -12.91 3.52
CA VAL A 541 -17.30 -12.41 2.24
C VAL A 541 -17.45 -13.48 1.19
N ARG A 542 -18.47 -13.36 0.34
CA ARG A 542 -18.88 -14.44 -0.55
C ARG A 542 -18.58 -14.14 -2.01
N ARG A 543 -17.72 -14.96 -2.60
CA ARG A 543 -17.49 -14.96 -4.06
C ARG A 543 -16.74 -16.23 -4.49
N PRO A 544 -17.25 -17.00 -5.47
CA PRO A 544 -16.58 -18.20 -5.95
C PRO A 544 -15.13 -17.97 -6.38
N CYS A 545 -14.26 -18.95 -6.12
CA CYS A 545 -12.88 -18.92 -6.58
C CYS A 545 -12.80 -18.86 -8.12
N PRO A 546 -12.17 -17.83 -8.72
CA PRO A 546 -12.12 -17.68 -10.19
C PRO A 546 -11.31 -18.80 -10.86
N VAL A 547 -10.31 -19.35 -10.16
CA VAL A 547 -9.51 -20.47 -10.65
C VAL A 547 -10.34 -21.76 -10.69
N ASN A 548 -11.15 -22.01 -9.65
CA ASN A 548 -12.05 -23.17 -9.66
C ASN A 548 -13.14 -23.05 -10.74
N ALA A 549 -13.75 -21.87 -10.86
CA ALA A 549 -14.73 -21.60 -11.90
C ALA A 549 -14.16 -21.83 -13.31
N ALA A 550 -12.89 -21.49 -13.56
CA ALA A 550 -12.21 -21.79 -14.82
C ALA A 550 -12.00 -23.29 -15.05
N ARG A 551 -11.67 -24.05 -13.99
CA ARG A 551 -11.51 -25.52 -14.04
C ARG A 551 -12.82 -26.22 -14.37
N GLU A 552 -13.92 -25.83 -13.70
CA GLU A 552 -15.24 -26.45 -13.90
C GLU A 552 -15.83 -26.17 -15.29
N ASN A 553 -15.60 -24.96 -15.83
CA ASN A 553 -16.15 -24.55 -17.13
C ASN A 553 -15.28 -24.93 -18.34
N GLY A 554 -14.10 -25.53 -18.13
CA GLY A 554 -13.15 -25.89 -19.20
C GLY A 554 -12.51 -24.69 -19.91
N SER A 555 -12.86 -23.47 -19.53
CA SER A 555 -12.28 -22.22 -20.02
C SER A 555 -12.36 -21.18 -18.90
N ALA A 556 -11.37 -20.29 -18.83
CA ALA A 556 -11.47 -19.15 -17.94
C ALA A 556 -12.65 -18.29 -18.41
N GLN A 557 -13.64 -18.06 -17.52
CA GLN A 557 -14.65 -17.02 -17.74
C GLN A 557 -13.95 -15.66 -17.72
N LYS A 558 -13.37 -15.28 -18.86
CA LYS A 558 -12.69 -14.01 -19.03
C LYS A 558 -13.72 -12.99 -19.48
N LYS A 559 -14.09 -12.10 -18.56
CA LYS A 559 -14.61 -10.79 -18.96
C LYS A 559 -13.50 -10.06 -19.74
N PRO A 560 -13.84 -9.04 -20.57
CA PRO A 560 -12.82 -8.24 -21.23
C PRO A 560 -11.75 -7.79 -20.25
N ALA A 561 -10.49 -8.04 -20.61
CA ALA A 561 -9.36 -7.61 -19.77
C ALA A 561 -9.44 -6.10 -19.58
N TYR A 562 -9.11 -5.62 -18.39
CA TYR A 562 -8.96 -4.18 -18.19
C TYR A 562 -7.69 -3.71 -18.88
N VAL A 563 -7.71 -2.47 -19.38
CA VAL A 563 -6.57 -1.77 -19.96
C VAL A 563 -6.35 -0.47 -19.21
N ALA A 564 -5.10 -0.03 -19.14
CA ALA A 564 -4.75 1.28 -18.61
C ALA A 564 -4.72 2.31 -19.73
N GLU A 565 -5.64 3.27 -19.69
CA GLU A 565 -5.67 4.43 -20.56
C GLU A 565 -4.54 5.38 -20.17
N THR A 566 -3.45 5.35 -20.94
CA THR A 566 -2.21 6.05 -20.63
C THR A 566 -2.41 7.56 -20.46
N GLU A 567 -3.31 8.17 -21.23
CA GLU A 567 -3.61 9.61 -21.13
C GLU A 567 -4.26 9.97 -19.78
N ARG A 568 -5.30 9.21 -19.35
CA ARG A 568 -5.93 9.37 -18.03
C ARG A 568 -5.02 8.94 -16.88
N CYS A 569 -4.02 8.09 -17.16
CA CYS A 569 -3.01 7.68 -16.19
C CYS A 569 -1.89 8.73 -16.02
N ARG A 570 -1.72 9.68 -16.96
CA ARG A 570 -0.51 10.52 -17.05
C ARG A 570 -0.62 12.00 -16.67
N THR A 571 -1.78 12.64 -16.57
CA THR A 571 -1.78 14.11 -16.54
C THR A 571 -2.67 14.73 -15.46
N CYS A 572 -2.06 15.65 -14.69
CA CYS A 572 -2.72 16.81 -14.09
C CYS A 572 -2.75 18.01 -15.08
N GLY A 573 -2.72 17.73 -16.39
CA GLY A 573 -2.54 18.75 -17.43
C GLY A 573 -1.17 19.42 -17.53
N ARG A 574 -0.10 18.89 -16.87
CA ARG A 574 1.22 19.56 -16.75
C ARG A 574 2.43 18.75 -17.28
N ALA A 575 2.21 17.90 -18.28
CA ALA A 575 3.25 17.03 -18.84
C ALA A 575 4.45 17.82 -19.41
N GLU A 576 4.24 19.08 -19.78
CA GLU A 576 5.27 19.98 -20.30
C GLU A 576 6.37 20.30 -19.29
N LEU A 577 6.09 20.19 -17.98
CA LEU A 577 7.08 20.48 -16.94
C LEU A 577 8.16 19.40 -16.83
N LYS A 578 7.94 18.19 -17.36
CA LYS A 578 8.87 17.04 -17.26
C LYS A 578 9.35 16.73 -15.83
N LEU A 579 8.55 17.10 -14.82
CA LEU A 579 8.88 16.87 -13.41
C LEU A 579 8.32 15.52 -12.93
N ARG A 580 9.10 14.85 -12.07
CA ARG A 580 8.65 13.67 -11.34
C ARG A 580 7.43 14.03 -10.49
N CYS A 581 6.37 13.24 -10.53
CA CYS A 581 5.16 13.46 -9.72
C CYS A 581 4.64 12.17 -9.07
N ASP A 582 5.39 11.08 -9.19
CA ASP A 582 4.98 9.70 -8.89
C ASP A 582 5.34 9.26 -7.47
N VAL A 583 5.34 10.18 -6.49
CA VAL A 583 5.71 9.84 -5.13
C VAL A 583 4.58 9.11 -4.42
N PRO A 584 4.78 7.84 -4.04
CA PRO A 584 3.81 7.13 -3.25
C PRO A 584 3.86 7.66 -1.82
N ILE A 585 2.74 8.21 -1.36
CA ILE A 585 2.57 8.57 0.05
C ILE A 585 1.73 7.45 0.68
N THR A 586 2.27 6.81 1.74
CA THR A 586 1.74 5.60 2.40
C THR A 586 0.25 5.67 2.77
N GLU A 587 -0.28 6.83 3.16
CA GLU A 587 -1.72 7.05 3.46
C GLU A 587 -2.60 7.15 2.17
N GLY A 588 -2.08 6.72 1.02
CA GLY A 588 -2.64 6.91 -0.33
C GLY A 588 -3.96 6.18 -0.58
N PHE A 589 -4.26 5.16 0.22
CA PHE A 589 -5.45 4.35 0.02
C PHE A 589 -6.75 5.05 0.45
N GLU A 590 -6.79 5.65 1.64
CA GLU A 590 -7.91 6.47 2.10
C GLU A 590 -8.08 7.73 1.23
N ARG A 591 -6.96 8.35 0.84
CA ARG A 591 -6.93 9.49 -0.08
C ARG A 591 -7.55 9.15 -1.44
N ASN A 592 -7.25 7.97 -2.00
CA ASN A 592 -7.82 7.53 -3.27
C ASN A 592 -9.31 7.20 -3.18
N LEU A 593 -9.78 6.61 -2.09
CA LEU A 593 -11.21 6.37 -1.88
C LEU A 593 -12.01 7.67 -1.72
N ALA A 594 -11.47 8.66 -0.99
CA ALA A 594 -12.05 9.99 -0.91
C ALA A 594 -12.13 10.68 -2.28
N ARG A 595 -11.12 10.46 -3.14
CA ARG A 595 -11.05 10.96 -4.52
C ARG A 595 -12.04 10.24 -5.48
N VAL A 596 -12.24 8.93 -5.33
CA VAL A 596 -13.28 8.19 -6.10
C VAL A 596 -14.68 8.67 -5.70
N ALA A 597 -14.94 8.84 -4.41
CA ALA A 597 -16.24 9.26 -3.89
C ALA A 597 -16.63 10.68 -4.35
N SER A 598 -15.66 11.60 -4.41
CA SER A 598 -15.91 12.98 -4.85
C SER A 598 -16.25 13.12 -6.34
N GLN A 599 -15.79 12.17 -7.16
CA GLN A 599 -16.03 12.17 -8.61
C GLN A 599 -17.30 11.41 -9.04
N LYS A 600 -17.93 10.62 -8.15
CA LYS A 600 -19.12 9.80 -8.48
C LYS A 600 -20.46 10.55 -8.33
N GLY A 601 -20.52 11.69 -7.62
CA GLY A 601 -21.74 12.48 -7.48
C GLY A 601 -21.71 13.79 -8.27
N HIS A 602 -22.30 13.86 -9.48
CA HIS A 602 -22.57 15.07 -10.31
C HIS A 602 -21.49 16.19 -10.42
N LEU A 603 -20.28 15.95 -9.96
CA LEU A 603 -19.16 16.87 -9.86
C LEU A 603 -18.06 16.39 -10.83
N ARG A 604 -18.23 16.68 -12.12
CA ARG A 604 -17.07 16.79 -13.01
C ARG A 604 -16.30 18.03 -12.56
N LEU A 605 -15.01 17.89 -12.25
CA LEU A 605 -14.10 19.03 -12.41
C LEU A 605 -14.09 19.31 -13.92
N GLU A 606 -14.47 20.52 -14.33
CA GLU A 606 -14.47 20.91 -15.74
C GLU A 606 -13.05 21.14 -16.28
N SER A 607 -12.03 21.11 -15.41
CA SER A 607 -10.63 21.40 -15.71
C SER A 607 -9.69 20.27 -15.25
N ASP A 608 -8.58 20.12 -15.98
CA ASP A 608 -7.63 19.02 -15.86
C ASP A 608 -6.60 19.19 -14.72
N VAL A 609 -6.63 20.31 -14.00
CA VAL A 609 -5.70 20.68 -12.91
C VAL A 609 -6.44 20.77 -11.55
N ALA A 610 -5.70 20.75 -10.42
CA ALA A 610 -6.33 20.97 -9.11
C ALA A 610 -6.83 22.42 -8.94
N PRO A 611 -7.93 22.64 -8.19
CA PRO A 611 -8.48 23.99 -7.96
C PRO A 611 -7.47 24.99 -7.35
N CYS A 612 -6.57 24.54 -6.48
CA CYS A 612 -5.51 25.38 -5.92
C CYS A 612 -4.48 25.82 -6.98
N ALA A 613 -4.24 24.97 -7.99
CA ALA A 613 -3.37 25.25 -9.12
C ALA A 613 -4.02 26.21 -10.12
N GLU A 614 -5.33 26.08 -10.36
CA GLU A 614 -6.12 26.98 -11.21
C GLU A 614 -6.15 28.41 -10.69
N ARG A 615 -6.33 28.56 -9.38
CA ARG A 615 -6.36 29.87 -8.71
C ARG A 615 -5.01 30.52 -8.56
N CYS A 616 -3.92 29.77 -8.72
CA CYS A 616 -2.59 30.33 -8.64
C CYS A 616 -2.28 31.10 -9.93
N PRO A 617 -1.99 32.43 -9.89
CA PRO A 617 -1.66 33.19 -11.10
C PRO A 617 -0.44 32.62 -11.84
N LEU A 618 0.51 32.06 -11.08
CA LEU A 618 1.72 31.39 -11.56
C LEU A 618 1.45 29.95 -12.07
N SER A 619 0.26 29.40 -11.80
CA SER A 619 -0.08 28.00 -12.05
C SER A 619 0.95 27.04 -11.46
N LEU A 620 1.21 27.08 -10.14
CA LEU A 620 2.18 26.20 -9.49
C LEU A 620 1.66 24.76 -9.27
N CYS A 621 2.57 23.77 -9.30
CA CYS A 621 2.23 22.36 -9.11
C CYS A 621 2.16 22.03 -7.61
N ILE A 622 1.09 22.49 -6.95
CA ILE A 622 0.94 22.40 -5.49
C ILE A 622 0.89 20.96 -4.99
N GLN A 623 0.22 20.08 -5.72
CA GLN A 623 0.18 18.65 -5.38
C GLN A 623 1.55 17.98 -5.48
N GLY A 624 2.37 18.42 -6.45
CA GLY A 624 3.72 17.90 -6.66
C GLY A 624 4.61 18.22 -5.48
N TYR A 625 4.82 19.52 -5.18
CA TYR A 625 5.73 19.86 -4.08
C TYR A 625 5.20 19.45 -2.71
N ALA A 626 3.89 19.50 -2.45
CA ALA A 626 3.34 18.99 -1.20
C ALA A 626 3.55 17.46 -1.06
N GLY A 627 3.38 16.71 -2.15
CA GLY A 627 3.59 15.25 -2.12
C GLY A 627 5.04 14.85 -1.89
N HIS A 628 5.98 15.46 -2.62
CA HIS A 628 7.41 15.24 -2.43
C HIS A 628 7.86 15.66 -1.03
N LEU A 629 7.38 16.80 -0.52
CA LEU A 629 7.72 17.26 0.83
C LEU A 629 7.17 16.31 1.91
N ALA A 630 5.94 15.80 1.76
CA ALA A 630 5.38 14.80 2.68
C ALA A 630 6.23 13.52 2.74
N ALA A 631 6.80 13.10 1.60
CA ALA A 631 7.72 11.98 1.50
C ALA A 631 9.15 12.28 1.98
N GLY A 632 9.49 13.56 2.21
CA GLY A 632 10.83 14.00 2.62
C GLY A 632 11.78 14.29 1.46
N GLU A 633 11.28 14.31 0.21
CA GLU A 633 12.06 14.59 -1.01
C GLU A 633 12.13 16.11 -1.29
N HIS A 634 12.85 16.85 -0.45
CA HIS A 634 12.93 18.32 -0.48
C HIS A 634 13.40 18.90 -1.82
N VAL A 635 14.40 18.27 -2.46
CA VAL A 635 14.94 18.71 -3.75
C VAL A 635 13.89 18.63 -4.85
N GLU A 636 13.16 17.51 -4.95
CA GLU A 636 12.10 17.36 -5.94
C GLU A 636 10.95 18.33 -5.66
N ALA A 637 10.57 18.49 -4.39
CA ALA A 637 9.56 19.46 -3.98
C ALA A 637 9.92 20.89 -4.41
N LEU A 638 11.18 21.30 -4.19
CA LEU A 638 11.68 22.60 -4.60
C LEU A 638 11.63 22.79 -6.12
N ARG A 639 11.97 21.77 -6.93
CA ARG A 639 11.89 21.87 -8.41
C ARG A 639 10.48 22.21 -8.90
N HIS A 640 9.44 21.66 -8.27
CA HIS A 640 8.04 22.00 -8.56
C HIS A 640 7.68 23.45 -8.23
N VAL A 641 8.31 24.03 -7.21
CA VAL A 641 8.16 25.46 -6.86
C VAL A 641 8.90 26.32 -7.89
N MET A 642 10.17 26.01 -8.15
CA MET A 642 11.06 26.81 -8.99
C MET A 642 10.66 26.81 -10.47
N ALA A 643 9.95 25.77 -10.94
CA ALA A 643 9.52 25.65 -12.34
C ALA A 643 8.74 26.84 -12.90
N ARG A 644 8.01 27.60 -12.06
CA ARG A 644 7.26 28.80 -12.49
C ARG A 644 7.37 29.97 -11.50
N THR A 645 8.40 29.99 -10.65
CA THR A 645 8.58 31.04 -9.64
C THR A 645 9.87 31.82 -9.90
N PRO A 646 9.81 32.94 -10.65
CA PRO A 646 11.00 33.74 -10.96
C PRO A 646 11.56 34.47 -9.74
N LEU A 647 10.67 34.90 -8.83
CA LEU A 647 10.99 35.69 -7.63
C LEU A 647 10.62 34.93 -6.34
N PRO A 648 11.24 33.75 -6.07
CA PRO A 648 10.88 32.86 -4.97
C PRO A 648 10.96 33.52 -3.59
N HIS A 649 11.97 34.33 -3.30
CA HIS A 649 12.12 34.90 -1.97
C HIS A 649 11.04 35.93 -1.68
N SER A 650 10.75 36.80 -2.66
CA SER A 650 9.75 37.86 -2.54
C SER A 650 8.34 37.28 -2.52
N VAL A 651 8.00 36.39 -3.46
CA VAL A 651 6.64 35.81 -3.57
C VAL A 651 6.24 35.08 -2.31
N CYS A 652 7.14 34.30 -1.69
CA CYS A 652 6.81 33.52 -0.50
C CYS A 652 6.41 34.38 0.71
N ARG A 653 6.71 35.68 0.69
CA ARG A 653 6.46 36.62 1.81
C ARG A 653 5.28 37.54 1.58
N VAL A 654 4.94 37.82 0.32
CA VAL A 654 3.87 38.78 -0.04
C VAL A 654 2.74 38.17 -0.87
N CYS A 655 2.70 36.84 -0.97
CA CYS A 655 1.64 36.09 -1.64
C CYS A 655 0.28 36.37 -1.00
N ASP A 656 -0.71 36.64 -1.84
CA ASP A 656 -2.13 36.80 -1.51
C ASP A 656 -2.88 35.47 -1.31
N ARG A 657 -2.20 34.34 -1.57
CA ARG A 657 -2.64 32.96 -1.30
C ARG A 657 -3.98 32.53 -1.96
N PRO A 658 -4.30 32.92 -3.21
CA PRO A 658 -5.55 32.53 -3.87
C PRO A 658 -5.69 31.01 -4.04
N CYS A 659 -4.57 30.28 -4.03
CA CYS A 659 -4.54 28.83 -4.01
C CYS A 659 -5.12 28.20 -2.73
N GLU A 660 -5.01 28.86 -1.58
CA GLU A 660 -5.56 28.40 -0.29
C GLU A 660 -7.07 28.62 -0.24
N ASP A 661 -7.57 29.71 -0.81
CA ASP A 661 -9.01 29.96 -0.99
C ASP A 661 -9.66 28.91 -1.90
N GLY A 662 -8.91 28.40 -2.88
CA GLY A 662 -9.33 27.32 -3.77
C GLY A 662 -9.13 25.92 -3.19
N CYS A 663 -8.56 25.77 -1.99
CA CYS A 663 -8.26 24.46 -1.43
C CYS A 663 -9.55 23.70 -1.08
N VAL A 664 -9.72 22.51 -1.66
CA VAL A 664 -10.93 21.70 -1.39
C VAL A 664 -11.03 21.19 0.05
N ARG A 665 -9.94 21.28 0.82
CA ARG A 665 -9.89 20.84 2.23
C ARG A 665 -10.76 21.69 3.16
N HIS A 666 -11.16 22.90 2.73
CA HIS A 666 -12.18 23.73 3.41
C HIS A 666 -13.49 22.97 3.73
N GLY A 667 -13.82 21.91 2.98
CA GLY A 667 -14.99 21.07 3.24
C GLY A 667 -14.83 20.08 4.40
N LEU A 668 -13.63 19.96 4.97
CA LEU A 668 -13.26 19.01 6.04
C LEU A 668 -12.75 19.75 7.29
N ASP A 669 -11.71 20.57 7.12
CA ASP A 669 -11.10 21.41 8.17
C ASP A 669 -10.46 22.65 7.52
N GLU A 670 -9.31 23.14 8.03
CA GLU A 670 -8.62 24.31 7.48
C GLU A 670 -7.86 24.00 6.17
N PRO A 671 -7.72 24.97 5.26
CA PRO A 671 -6.94 24.76 4.04
C PRO A 671 -5.48 24.42 4.34
N VAL A 672 -4.84 23.76 3.38
CA VAL A 672 -3.39 23.51 3.44
C VAL A 672 -2.65 24.85 3.41
N ALA A 673 -1.61 24.99 4.22
CA ALA A 673 -0.74 26.17 4.29
C ALA A 673 0.24 26.22 3.08
N ILE A 674 -0.33 26.30 1.89
CA ILE A 674 0.34 26.17 0.59
C ILE A 674 1.50 27.16 0.46
N ASN A 675 1.30 28.43 0.83
CA ASN A 675 2.36 29.43 0.74
C ASN A 675 3.48 29.17 1.77
N ASP A 676 3.14 28.69 2.97
CA ASP A 676 4.11 28.43 4.03
C ASP A 676 4.99 27.20 3.71
N LEU A 677 4.42 26.17 3.07
CA LEU A 677 5.18 25.05 2.51
C LEU A 677 6.18 25.52 1.44
N LYS A 678 5.72 26.39 0.53
CA LYS A 678 6.55 26.99 -0.52
C LYS A 678 7.68 27.83 0.08
N ARG A 679 7.38 28.66 1.09
CA ARG A 679 8.36 29.46 1.83
C ARG A 679 9.40 28.59 2.51
N TYR A 680 8.96 27.55 3.23
CA TYR A 680 9.86 26.60 3.87
C TYR A 680 10.87 26.00 2.88
N LEU A 681 10.42 25.57 1.70
CA LEU A 681 11.30 24.99 0.68
C LEU A 681 12.33 26.01 0.16
N VAL A 682 11.93 27.26 -0.07
CA VAL A 682 12.83 28.33 -0.54
C VAL A 682 13.85 28.70 0.55
N ASP A 683 13.40 28.90 1.79
CA ASP A 683 14.28 29.24 2.90
C ASP A 683 15.24 28.08 3.25
N TRP A 684 14.77 26.82 3.16
CA TRP A 684 15.61 25.62 3.28
C TRP A 684 16.68 25.56 2.18
N ALA A 685 16.29 25.81 0.93
CA ALA A 685 17.22 25.80 -0.19
C ALA A 685 18.29 26.88 -0.02
N GLU A 686 17.91 28.10 0.36
CA GLU A 686 18.87 29.18 0.57
C GLU A 686 19.89 28.85 1.68
N ALA A 687 19.44 28.22 2.76
CA ALA A 687 20.30 27.85 3.89
C ALA A 687 21.23 26.67 3.58
N GLU A 688 20.74 25.64 2.89
CA GLU A 688 21.44 24.35 2.77
C GLU A 688 22.00 24.09 1.37
N ARG A 689 21.30 24.55 0.32
CA ARG A 689 21.50 24.18 -1.09
C ARG A 689 21.18 25.34 -2.06
N PRO A 690 21.83 26.51 -1.92
CA PRO A 690 21.46 27.73 -2.65
C PRO A 690 21.58 27.57 -4.18
N GLU A 691 22.44 26.66 -4.65
CA GLU A 691 22.61 26.37 -6.07
C GLU A 691 21.35 25.77 -6.73
N LEU A 692 20.42 25.22 -5.95
CA LEU A 692 19.14 24.71 -6.46
C LEU A 692 18.13 25.81 -6.80
N LEU A 693 18.38 27.04 -6.35
CA LEU A 693 17.58 28.21 -6.69
C LEU A 693 18.04 28.85 -7.99
N ASP A 694 19.25 28.55 -8.48
CA ASP A 694 19.74 29.08 -9.74
C ASP A 694 19.13 28.34 -10.94
N VAL A 695 18.91 29.05 -12.05
CA VAL A 695 18.33 28.51 -13.28
C VAL A 695 19.32 28.71 -14.42
N GLU A 696 19.49 27.69 -15.25
CA GLU A 696 20.35 27.77 -16.43
C GLU A 696 19.63 28.43 -17.61
N ARG A 697 20.33 29.33 -18.30
CA ARG A 697 19.88 29.95 -19.54
C ARG A 697 20.13 29.02 -20.74
N GLN A 698 19.14 28.90 -21.62
CA GLN A 698 19.28 28.22 -22.91
C GLN A 698 20.25 28.97 -23.85
N PRO A 699 20.84 28.28 -24.85
CA PRO A 699 21.68 28.93 -25.86
C PRO A 699 20.98 30.13 -26.50
N SER A 700 21.77 31.16 -26.83
CA SER A 700 21.23 32.39 -27.44
C SER A 700 20.45 32.08 -28.71
N ASN A 701 19.22 32.61 -28.79
CA ASN A 701 18.39 32.54 -29.99
C ASN A 701 18.64 33.71 -30.96
N GLY A 702 19.57 34.63 -30.61
CA GLY A 702 19.93 35.79 -31.44
C GLY A 702 18.91 36.93 -31.45
N LEU A 703 17.86 36.86 -30.63
CA LEU A 703 16.79 37.86 -30.60
C LEU A 703 16.87 38.75 -29.35
N GLU A 704 16.62 40.05 -29.53
CA GLU A 704 16.67 41.06 -28.48
C GLU A 704 15.27 41.58 -28.11
N VAL A 705 14.98 41.67 -26.81
CA VAL A 705 13.70 42.13 -26.26
C VAL A 705 13.94 43.24 -25.23
N ALA A 706 13.13 44.29 -25.26
CA ALA A 706 13.12 45.34 -24.25
C ALA A 706 11.98 45.14 -23.25
N VAL A 707 12.28 45.32 -21.97
CA VAL A 707 11.28 45.35 -20.89
C VAL A 707 11.38 46.71 -20.20
N VAL A 708 10.26 47.42 -20.09
CA VAL A 708 10.20 48.77 -19.51
C VAL A 708 9.42 48.70 -18.19
N GLY A 709 10.11 48.96 -17.09
CA GLY A 709 9.68 48.72 -15.72
C GLY A 709 10.34 47.46 -15.14
N ALA A 710 11.14 47.62 -14.09
CA ALA A 710 11.87 46.60 -13.35
C ALA A 710 11.16 46.19 -12.05
N GLY A 711 9.83 46.33 -11.99
CA GLY A 711 9.00 45.78 -10.91
C GLY A 711 8.78 44.27 -11.05
N ALA A 712 7.89 43.72 -10.21
CA ALA A 712 7.59 42.28 -10.17
C ALA A 712 7.26 41.67 -11.55
N ALA A 713 6.42 42.35 -12.35
CA ALA A 713 6.04 41.91 -13.69
C ALA A 713 7.23 41.92 -14.67
N GLY A 714 8.01 43.01 -14.67
CA GLY A 714 9.14 43.15 -15.58
C GLY A 714 10.29 42.20 -15.27
N LEU A 715 10.62 42.02 -13.98
CA LEU A 715 11.62 41.03 -13.55
C LEU A 715 11.19 39.61 -13.89
N ALA A 716 9.91 39.27 -13.73
CA ALA A 716 9.38 37.96 -14.11
C ALA A 716 9.46 37.70 -15.63
N ALA A 717 9.11 38.70 -16.44
CA ALA A 717 9.21 38.60 -17.89
C ALA A 717 10.68 38.49 -18.34
N ALA A 718 11.56 39.32 -17.78
CA ALA A 718 12.99 39.31 -18.08
C ALA A 718 13.64 37.97 -17.70
N HIS A 719 13.28 37.40 -16.54
CA HIS A 719 13.70 36.07 -16.14
C HIS A 719 13.29 35.00 -17.17
N ASP A 720 12.00 34.88 -17.48
CA ASP A 720 11.50 33.80 -18.34
C ASP A 720 12.03 33.91 -19.78
N LEU A 721 12.13 35.13 -20.33
CA LEU A 721 12.74 35.39 -21.63
C LEU A 721 14.25 35.06 -21.63
N ALA A 722 14.99 35.47 -20.60
CA ALA A 722 16.41 35.16 -20.51
C ALA A 722 16.67 33.65 -20.42
N VAL A 723 15.86 32.92 -19.64
CA VAL A 723 15.92 31.44 -19.56
C VAL A 723 15.72 30.80 -20.94
N ARG A 724 14.86 31.36 -21.80
CA ARG A 724 14.62 30.90 -23.18
C ARG A 724 15.68 31.35 -24.19
N GLY A 725 16.76 31.99 -23.75
CA GLY A 725 17.89 32.36 -24.60
C GLY A 725 17.83 33.77 -25.19
N TYR A 726 16.76 34.54 -24.97
CA TYR A 726 16.66 35.93 -25.46
C TYR A 726 17.68 36.85 -24.77
N ALA A 727 18.19 37.85 -25.50
CA ALA A 727 18.94 38.95 -24.92
C ALA A 727 17.95 40.03 -24.43
N VAL A 728 17.86 40.23 -23.12
CA VAL A 728 16.88 41.13 -22.52
C VAL A 728 17.55 42.38 -21.96
N THR A 729 17.02 43.55 -22.33
CA THR A 729 17.37 44.84 -21.70
C THR A 729 16.18 45.34 -20.87
N LEU A 730 16.40 45.54 -19.57
CA LEU A 730 15.44 46.03 -18.60
C LEU A 730 15.69 47.52 -18.32
N PHE A 731 14.73 48.36 -18.66
CA PHE A 731 14.76 49.79 -18.42
C PHE A 731 13.87 50.15 -17.23
N ASP A 732 14.29 51.07 -16.36
CA ASP A 732 13.45 51.56 -15.27
C ASP A 732 13.68 53.05 -14.99
N ALA A 733 12.65 53.75 -14.50
CA ALA A 733 12.76 55.15 -14.11
C ALA A 733 13.61 55.33 -12.84
N GLU A 734 13.65 54.34 -11.97
CA GLU A 734 14.47 54.31 -10.75
C GLU A 734 15.89 53.82 -11.05
N ALA A 735 16.83 54.20 -10.18
CA ALA A 735 18.23 53.80 -10.30
C ALA A 735 18.48 52.33 -9.88
N ARG A 736 17.52 51.70 -9.19
CA ARG A 736 17.62 50.32 -8.69
C ARG A 736 16.37 49.53 -9.11
N PRO A 737 16.51 48.25 -9.51
CA PRO A 737 15.38 47.41 -9.87
C PRO A 737 14.56 46.96 -8.65
N GLY A 738 13.37 46.41 -8.92
CA GLY A 738 12.46 45.80 -7.95
C GLY A 738 11.16 46.58 -7.72
N GLY A 739 11.05 47.83 -8.17
CA GLY A 739 9.81 48.61 -8.12
C GLY A 739 9.24 48.68 -6.69
N LEU A 740 7.95 48.38 -6.54
CA LEU A 740 7.30 48.38 -5.21
C LEU A 740 7.86 47.30 -4.25
N LEU A 741 8.51 46.24 -4.74
CA LEU A 741 9.15 45.25 -3.86
C LEU A 741 10.29 45.90 -3.06
N THR A 742 11.09 46.75 -3.73
CA THR A 742 12.22 47.47 -3.12
C THR A 742 11.80 48.76 -2.44
N HIS A 743 10.78 49.44 -2.97
CA HIS A 743 10.46 50.82 -2.59
C HIS A 743 9.12 51.01 -1.90
N GLY A 744 8.22 50.03 -1.91
CA GLY A 744 6.84 50.21 -1.44
C GLY A 744 6.43 49.28 -0.29
N ILE A 745 6.91 48.04 -0.28
CA ILE A 745 6.54 47.05 0.75
C ILE A 745 7.45 47.22 1.97
N PRO A 746 6.91 47.29 3.21
CA PRO A 746 7.71 47.42 4.42
C PRO A 746 8.66 46.25 4.68
N GLU A 747 9.79 46.53 5.33
CA GLU A 747 10.85 45.53 5.61
C GLU A 747 10.38 44.40 6.53
N TYR A 748 9.44 44.68 7.43
CA TYR A 748 8.88 43.69 8.35
C TYR A 748 8.04 42.61 7.63
N ARG A 749 7.60 42.90 6.39
CA ARG A 749 6.83 41.98 5.53
C ARG A 749 7.69 41.43 4.41
N LEU A 750 8.54 42.25 3.81
CA LEU A 750 9.45 41.86 2.74
C LEU A 750 10.86 42.40 3.01
N PRO A 751 11.75 41.58 3.61
CA PRO A 751 13.10 41.99 3.95
C PRO A 751 13.94 42.37 2.72
N GLU A 752 14.84 43.34 2.84
CA GLU A 752 15.70 43.80 1.74
C GLU A 752 16.52 42.66 1.13
N HIS A 753 17.11 41.81 1.97
CA HIS A 753 17.93 40.68 1.49
C HIS A 753 17.15 39.71 0.58
N SER A 754 15.84 39.53 0.83
CA SER A 754 14.99 38.66 0.01
C SER A 754 14.78 39.23 -1.39
N VAL A 755 14.54 40.54 -1.49
CA VAL A 755 14.34 41.22 -2.79
C VAL A 755 15.65 41.29 -3.57
N SER A 756 16.75 41.63 -2.91
CA SER A 756 18.08 41.68 -3.52
C SER A 756 18.48 40.33 -4.11
N ARG A 757 18.21 39.23 -3.38
CA ARG A 757 18.52 37.88 -3.85
C ARG A 757 17.76 37.51 -5.13
N ASP A 758 16.48 37.86 -5.21
CA ASP A 758 15.69 37.65 -6.42
C ASP A 758 16.22 38.50 -7.60
N ILE A 759 16.55 39.76 -7.37
CA ILE A 759 17.11 40.66 -8.39
C ILE A 759 18.44 40.12 -8.91
N GLU A 760 19.36 39.76 -8.01
CA GLU A 760 20.67 39.21 -8.37
C GLU A 760 20.54 37.95 -9.23
N ARG A 761 19.62 37.05 -8.89
CA ARG A 761 19.34 35.84 -9.68
C ARG A 761 18.86 36.16 -11.09
N VAL A 762 17.94 37.13 -11.24
CA VAL A 762 17.43 37.53 -12.57
C VAL A 762 18.53 38.20 -13.40
N LEU A 763 19.29 39.12 -12.82
CA LEU A 763 20.40 39.79 -13.52
C LEU A 763 21.53 38.81 -13.87
N GLY A 764 21.78 37.82 -13.02
CA GLY A 764 22.77 36.75 -13.23
C GLY A 764 22.53 35.90 -14.48
N LEU A 765 21.32 35.91 -15.05
CA LEU A 765 21.01 35.27 -16.35
C LEU A 765 21.56 36.05 -17.57
N GLY A 766 22.24 37.17 -17.33
CA GLY A 766 22.76 38.07 -18.36
C GLY A 766 21.73 39.11 -18.83
N VAL A 767 20.76 39.45 -18.00
CA VAL A 767 19.81 40.55 -18.24
C VAL A 767 20.53 41.88 -18.02
N SER A 768 20.50 42.77 -19.01
CA SER A 768 21.09 44.10 -18.89
C SER A 768 20.11 45.06 -18.22
N PHE A 769 20.53 45.79 -17.18
CA PHE A 769 19.69 46.78 -16.50
C PHE A 769 20.16 48.20 -16.79
N VAL A 770 19.22 49.08 -17.13
CA VAL A 770 19.46 50.51 -17.38
C VAL A 770 18.44 51.34 -16.59
N GLY A 771 18.88 51.82 -15.42
CA GLY A 771 18.06 52.69 -14.55
C GLY A 771 18.09 54.17 -14.96
N GLY A 772 17.19 54.96 -14.37
CA GLY A 772 17.06 56.40 -14.65
C GLY A 772 16.47 56.72 -16.03
N GLN A 773 15.71 55.80 -16.60
CA GLN A 773 15.14 55.87 -17.94
C GLN A 773 13.62 55.80 -17.87
N ARG A 774 12.94 56.95 -17.85
CA ARG A 774 11.47 57.02 -17.77
C ARG A 774 10.86 57.04 -19.16
N LEU A 775 9.89 56.16 -19.38
CA LEU A 775 9.06 56.17 -20.59
C LEU A 775 8.30 57.49 -20.71
N GLY A 776 8.33 58.12 -21.88
CA GLY A 776 7.73 59.41 -22.16
C GLY A 776 8.64 60.62 -21.87
N VAL A 777 9.78 60.42 -21.19
CA VAL A 777 10.78 61.47 -20.90
C VAL A 777 12.10 61.16 -21.56
N GLU A 778 12.91 60.25 -21.01
CA GLU A 778 14.19 59.83 -21.59
C GLU A 778 14.01 58.72 -22.64
N LEU A 779 12.98 57.88 -22.50
CA LEU A 779 12.67 56.79 -23.43
C LEU A 779 11.41 57.08 -24.25
N ARG A 780 11.48 56.79 -25.55
CA ARG A 780 10.31 56.80 -26.44
C ARG A 780 9.96 55.40 -26.92
N LEU A 781 8.67 55.07 -26.89
CA LEU A 781 8.19 53.74 -27.28
C LEU A 781 8.54 53.39 -28.73
N ASP A 782 8.44 54.35 -29.65
CA ASP A 782 8.76 54.12 -31.07
C ASP A 782 10.24 53.82 -31.32
N GLU A 783 11.14 54.39 -30.51
CA GLU A 783 12.59 54.11 -30.59
C GLU A 783 12.90 52.67 -30.12
N LEU A 784 12.23 52.24 -29.04
CA LEU A 784 12.35 50.87 -28.55
C LEU A 784 11.82 49.86 -29.58
N ARG A 785 10.70 50.16 -30.24
CA ARG A 785 10.10 49.30 -31.29
C ARG A 785 10.97 49.20 -32.54
N ALA A 786 11.73 50.25 -32.87
CA ALA A 786 12.65 50.22 -34.00
C ALA A 786 13.90 49.39 -33.72
N ARG A 787 14.32 49.29 -32.45
CA ARG A 787 15.55 48.60 -32.02
C ARG A 787 15.33 47.15 -31.60
N TYR A 788 14.25 46.87 -30.87
CA TYR A 788 14.00 45.57 -30.27
C TYR A 788 12.90 44.83 -31.02
N ARG A 789 12.99 43.49 -31.03
CA ARG A 789 12.03 42.67 -31.78
C ARG A 789 10.66 42.61 -31.10
N ALA A 790 10.63 42.79 -29.78
CA ALA A 790 9.42 42.97 -28.98
C ALA A 790 9.71 43.92 -27.80
N VAL A 791 8.65 44.59 -27.31
CA VAL A 791 8.71 45.47 -26.14
C VAL A 791 7.63 45.07 -25.14
N PHE A 792 7.99 44.85 -23.87
CA PHE A 792 7.05 44.62 -22.78
C PHE A 792 6.98 45.82 -21.83
N LEU A 793 5.78 46.35 -21.61
CA LEU A 793 5.50 47.49 -20.74
C LEU A 793 4.97 47.02 -19.38
N ALA A 794 5.81 47.16 -18.36
CA ALA A 794 5.58 46.79 -16.97
C ALA A 794 5.78 47.98 -16.01
N ILE A 795 5.41 49.18 -16.45
CA ILE A 795 5.63 50.46 -15.74
C ILE A 795 4.73 50.69 -14.51
N GLY A 796 3.89 49.72 -14.14
CA GLY A 796 3.06 49.75 -12.94
C GLY A 796 2.08 50.94 -12.81
N ALA A 797 1.57 51.12 -11.59
CA ALA A 797 0.69 52.22 -11.18
C ALA A 797 1.34 53.02 -10.04
N HIS A 798 2.42 53.74 -10.33
CA HIS A 798 3.30 54.32 -9.30
C HIS A 798 2.81 55.63 -8.68
N ARG A 799 1.64 56.14 -9.08
CA ARG A 799 1.07 57.37 -8.54
C ARG A 799 -0.13 57.05 -7.64
N GLY A 800 -0.14 57.55 -6.40
CA GLY A 800 -1.31 57.44 -5.53
C GLY A 800 -2.41 58.41 -5.96
N LYS A 801 -3.68 57.96 -5.84
CA LYS A 801 -4.84 58.84 -6.07
C LYS A 801 -4.94 59.88 -4.97
N THR A 802 -5.23 61.11 -5.35
CA THR A 802 -5.41 62.22 -4.39
C THR A 802 -6.85 62.28 -3.89
N LEU A 803 -7.03 62.47 -2.59
CA LEU A 803 -8.32 62.77 -1.98
C LEU A 803 -8.33 64.23 -1.55
N GLU A 804 -9.17 65.05 -2.16
CA GLU A 804 -9.38 66.42 -1.69
C GLU A 804 -10.24 66.38 -0.43
N LEU A 805 -9.62 66.71 0.71
CA LEU A 805 -10.32 66.89 1.98
C LEU A 805 -10.48 68.40 2.24
N PRO A 806 -11.71 68.93 2.21
CA PRO A 806 -11.97 70.31 2.61
C PRO A 806 -11.36 70.59 3.99
N GLY A 807 -10.65 71.72 4.12
CA GLY A 807 -9.94 72.13 5.34
C GLY A 807 -8.46 71.73 5.39
N ALA A 808 -7.95 70.88 4.49
CA ALA A 808 -6.58 70.36 4.54
C ALA A 808 -5.48 71.38 4.21
N SER A 809 -5.85 72.56 3.69
CA SER A 809 -4.92 73.67 3.41
C SER A 809 -4.76 74.64 4.60
N ASP A 810 -5.49 74.43 5.70
CA ASP A 810 -5.33 75.23 6.92
C ASP A 810 -4.03 74.83 7.65
N PRO A 811 -3.15 75.77 8.04
CA PRO A 811 -1.92 75.47 8.76
C PRO A 811 -2.10 74.74 10.11
N ALA A 812 -3.30 74.79 10.70
CA ALA A 812 -3.65 74.07 11.92
C ALA A 812 -4.33 72.71 11.65
N ALA A 813 -4.57 72.35 10.38
CA ALA A 813 -5.05 71.02 10.02
C ALA A 813 -3.94 69.95 10.12
N PRO A 814 -4.30 68.66 10.24
CA PRO A 814 -3.34 67.56 10.23
C PRO A 814 -2.52 67.54 8.94
N GLU A 815 -1.22 67.20 9.03
CA GLU A 815 -0.40 67.02 7.84
C GLU A 815 -0.95 65.85 7.01
N THR A 816 -1.08 66.02 5.69
CA THR A 816 -1.63 64.97 4.81
C THR A 816 -0.56 64.47 3.84
N ILE A 817 -0.34 63.16 3.81
CA ILE A 817 0.62 62.50 2.92
C ILE A 817 -0.02 61.31 2.19
N GLU A 818 0.41 61.07 0.96
CA GLU A 818 -0.01 59.90 0.19
C GLU A 818 0.77 58.64 0.64
N ALA A 819 0.09 57.50 0.71
CA ALA A 819 0.60 56.28 1.32
C ALA A 819 1.87 55.71 0.65
N LEU A 820 1.95 55.67 -0.68
CA LEU A 820 3.15 55.21 -1.39
C LEU A 820 4.34 56.12 -1.12
N ARG A 821 4.14 57.44 -1.08
CA ARG A 821 5.20 58.40 -0.72
C ARG A 821 5.67 58.19 0.71
N TYR A 822 4.74 57.98 1.65
CA TYR A 822 5.06 57.68 3.05
C TYR A 822 5.84 56.38 3.18
N LEU A 823 5.33 55.29 2.61
CA LEU A 823 5.96 53.96 2.65
C LEU A 823 7.34 53.96 1.98
N ARG A 824 7.49 54.66 0.85
CA ARG A 824 8.78 54.85 0.18
C ARG A 824 9.78 55.57 1.05
N ALA A 825 9.37 56.65 1.71
CA ALA A 825 10.25 57.38 2.62
C ALA A 825 10.64 56.53 3.84
N VAL A 826 9.69 55.77 4.41
CA VAL A 826 9.97 54.80 5.48
C VAL A 826 11.00 53.77 5.03
N ARG A 827 10.81 53.17 3.85
CA ARG A 827 11.67 52.12 3.30
C ARG A 827 13.08 52.61 2.97
N LEU A 828 13.21 53.83 2.47
CA LEU A 828 14.50 54.44 2.12
C LEU A 828 15.22 55.08 3.33
N GLY A 829 14.63 55.01 4.53
CA GLY A 829 15.18 55.67 5.72
C GLY A 829 15.18 57.19 5.63
N LEU A 830 14.31 57.77 4.78
CA LEU A 830 14.16 59.21 4.63
C LEU A 830 13.29 59.77 5.78
N ASN A 831 13.41 61.08 6.01
CA ASN A 831 12.54 61.77 6.96
C ASN A 831 11.07 61.67 6.52
N VAL A 832 10.22 61.18 7.43
CA VAL A 832 8.77 61.13 7.28
C VAL A 832 8.10 62.01 8.32
N PRO A 833 6.90 62.54 8.05
CA PRO A 833 6.09 63.21 9.06
C PRO A 833 5.90 62.33 10.30
N ALA A 834 6.22 62.87 11.47
CA ALA A 834 6.09 62.18 12.75
C ALA A 834 4.77 62.59 13.44
N GLY A 835 3.71 61.81 13.19
CA GLY A 835 2.42 61.99 13.87
C GLY A 835 2.32 61.12 15.13
N SER A 836 1.89 61.71 16.25
CA SER A 836 1.59 60.97 17.47
C SER A 836 0.23 60.26 17.37
N CYS A 837 -0.73 60.83 16.63
CA CYS A 837 -2.06 60.26 16.39
C CYS A 837 -2.31 60.20 14.88
N VAL A 838 -2.28 59.01 14.29
CA VAL A 838 -2.31 58.85 12.83
C VAL A 838 -3.65 58.26 12.37
N VAL A 839 -4.27 58.88 11.36
CA VAL A 839 -5.44 58.33 10.67
C VAL A 839 -5.04 57.95 9.23
N VAL A 840 -5.22 56.67 8.89
CA VAL A 840 -5.01 56.16 7.53
C VAL A 840 -6.35 55.99 6.83
N ILE A 841 -6.50 56.56 5.64
CA ILE A 841 -7.74 56.51 4.86
C ILE A 841 -7.59 55.49 3.73
N GLY A 842 -8.34 54.39 3.80
CA GLY A 842 -8.36 53.32 2.79
C GLY A 842 -8.37 51.91 3.41
N GLY A 843 -8.89 50.92 2.67
CA GLY A 843 -9.04 49.53 3.15
C GLY A 843 -8.08 48.51 2.54
N GLY A 844 -7.15 48.92 1.66
CA GLY A 844 -6.24 48.01 0.95
C GLY A 844 -4.91 47.74 1.66
N ASN A 845 -4.07 46.86 1.09
CA ASN A 845 -2.78 46.47 1.68
C ASN A 845 -1.86 47.67 1.97
N ALA A 846 -1.83 48.70 1.10
CA ALA A 846 -1.04 49.90 1.35
C ALA A 846 -1.49 50.68 2.60
N ALA A 847 -2.79 50.63 2.94
CA ALA A 847 -3.32 51.26 4.15
C ALA A 847 -2.86 50.50 5.41
N ILE A 848 -2.95 49.17 5.39
CA ILE A 848 -2.46 48.32 6.48
C ILE A 848 -0.96 48.49 6.66
N ASP A 849 -0.20 48.46 5.56
CA ASP A 849 1.25 48.62 5.57
C ASP A 849 1.66 49.98 6.16
N ALA A 850 0.95 51.06 5.79
CA ALA A 850 1.20 52.40 6.29
C ALA A 850 0.85 52.52 7.79
N ALA A 851 -0.28 51.96 8.22
CA ALA A 851 -0.71 51.99 9.62
C ALA A 851 0.30 51.28 10.54
N ARG A 852 0.68 50.05 10.16
CA ARG A 852 1.66 49.25 10.90
C ARG A 852 3.07 49.88 10.88
N SER A 853 3.43 50.54 9.79
CA SER A 853 4.69 51.31 9.70
C SER A 853 4.67 52.55 10.59
N ALA A 854 3.53 53.24 10.71
CA ALA A 854 3.39 54.41 11.58
C ALA A 854 3.57 54.06 13.07
N LEU A 855 3.00 52.92 13.52
CA LEU A 855 3.24 52.40 14.88
C LEU A 855 4.74 52.21 15.16
N ARG A 856 5.46 51.58 14.22
CA ARG A 856 6.92 51.33 14.32
C ARG A 856 7.76 52.60 14.21
N LYS A 857 7.20 53.70 13.71
CA LYS A 857 7.82 55.03 13.69
C LYS A 857 7.49 55.86 14.92
N GLY A 858 6.78 55.29 15.90
CA GLY A 858 6.54 55.90 17.21
C GLY A 858 5.18 56.56 17.37
N ALA A 859 4.22 56.31 16.47
CA ALA A 859 2.85 56.78 16.67
C ALA A 859 2.24 56.15 17.93
N SER A 860 1.66 56.98 18.80
CA SER A 860 1.02 56.54 20.05
C SER A 860 -0.37 55.93 19.83
N SER A 861 -1.04 56.34 18.75
CA SER A 861 -2.29 55.73 18.29
C SER A 861 -2.39 55.78 16.77
N VAL A 862 -2.91 54.71 16.18
CA VAL A 862 -3.13 54.60 14.73
C VAL A 862 -4.51 54.02 14.47
N SER A 863 -5.26 54.68 13.59
CA SER A 863 -6.59 54.26 13.19
C SER A 863 -6.70 54.18 11.67
N ILE A 864 -7.50 53.23 11.16
CA ILE A 864 -7.85 53.12 9.74
C ILE A 864 -9.31 53.51 9.56
N ALA A 865 -9.60 54.36 8.59
CA ALA A 865 -10.95 54.72 8.17
C ALA A 865 -11.19 54.26 6.73
N CYS A 866 -12.15 53.35 6.51
CA CYS A 866 -12.45 52.80 5.19
C CYS A 866 -13.95 52.65 4.91
N LEU A 867 -14.31 52.63 3.62
CA LEU A 867 -15.69 52.56 3.15
C LEU A 867 -16.25 51.13 3.23
N GLU A 868 -15.36 50.16 3.16
CA GLU A 868 -15.65 48.74 3.10
C GLU A 868 -16.08 48.22 4.47
N LYS A 869 -16.89 47.15 4.48
CA LYS A 869 -17.15 46.35 5.69
C LYS A 869 -15.90 45.53 6.04
N PRO A 870 -15.71 45.08 7.29
CA PRO A 870 -14.55 44.27 7.66
C PRO A 870 -14.32 43.06 6.74
N SER A 871 -15.39 42.35 6.37
CA SER A 871 -15.32 41.17 5.48
C SER A 871 -15.09 41.48 3.99
N ALA A 872 -15.06 42.76 3.62
CA ALA A 872 -14.93 43.23 2.23
C ALA A 872 -13.73 44.17 2.05
N MET A 873 -12.89 44.33 3.08
CA MET A 873 -11.64 45.07 2.97
C MET A 873 -10.74 44.41 1.93
N PRO A 874 -10.16 45.17 0.97
CA PRO A 874 -9.26 44.61 -0.04
C PRO A 874 -7.92 44.10 0.48
N ALA A 875 -7.55 44.41 1.74
CA ALA A 875 -6.32 43.92 2.35
C ALA A 875 -6.40 42.42 2.72
N LEU A 876 -5.25 41.76 2.81
CA LEU A 876 -5.19 40.34 3.21
C LEU A 876 -5.68 40.15 4.65
N CYS A 877 -6.52 39.14 4.89
CA CYS A 877 -7.12 38.88 6.21
C CYS A 877 -6.08 38.73 7.33
N ASP A 878 -4.98 38.03 7.07
CA ASP A 878 -3.90 37.84 8.03
C ASP A 878 -3.22 39.17 8.39
N GLU A 879 -3.09 40.07 7.41
CA GLU A 879 -2.48 41.40 7.60
C GLU A 879 -3.41 42.35 8.37
N ILE A 880 -4.73 42.24 8.15
CA ILE A 880 -5.74 42.96 8.95
C ILE A 880 -5.67 42.49 10.41
N THR A 881 -5.68 41.18 10.62
CA THR A 881 -5.61 40.57 11.96
C THR A 881 -4.31 40.97 12.67
N ALA A 882 -3.18 40.96 11.96
CA ALA A 882 -1.90 41.39 12.50
C ALA A 882 -1.89 42.89 12.87
N ALA A 883 -2.55 43.75 12.10
CA ALA A 883 -2.68 45.17 12.41
C ALA A 883 -3.52 45.41 13.68
N GLU A 884 -4.64 44.70 13.84
CA GLU A 884 -5.47 44.76 15.05
C GLU A 884 -4.71 44.26 16.28
N HIS A 885 -3.97 43.15 16.17
CA HIS A 885 -3.10 42.64 17.22
C HIS A 885 -1.99 43.62 17.62
N GLU A 886 -1.53 44.45 16.67
CA GLU A 886 -0.54 45.52 16.92
C GLU A 886 -1.16 46.79 17.51
N GLY A 887 -2.49 46.85 17.67
CA GLY A 887 -3.22 47.97 18.27
C GLY A 887 -3.76 48.99 17.27
N VAL A 888 -3.81 48.68 15.97
CA VAL A 888 -4.48 49.52 14.98
C VAL A 888 -5.99 49.41 15.13
N VAL A 889 -6.68 50.55 15.25
CA VAL A 889 -8.14 50.60 15.40
C VAL A 889 -8.81 50.73 14.02
N LEU A 890 -9.75 49.84 13.69
CA LEU A 890 -10.45 49.85 12.39
C LEU A 890 -11.83 50.51 12.50
N PHE A 891 -12.01 51.65 11.82
CA PHE A 891 -13.30 52.28 11.56
C PHE A 891 -13.75 51.93 10.13
N THR A 892 -14.63 50.93 10.04
CA THR A 892 -15.15 50.40 8.76
C THR A 892 -16.52 51.00 8.44
N THR A 893 -16.94 50.96 7.17
CA THR A 893 -18.18 51.60 6.69
C THR A 893 -18.29 53.10 7.02
N VAL A 894 -17.17 53.81 7.01
CA VAL A 894 -17.09 55.25 7.27
C VAL A 894 -16.47 55.99 6.08
N ARG A 895 -16.99 57.18 5.78
CA ARG A 895 -16.50 58.04 4.69
C ARG A 895 -15.84 59.29 5.25
N PRO A 896 -14.50 59.45 5.14
CA PRO A 896 -13.86 60.73 5.45
C PRO A 896 -14.43 61.84 4.57
N VAL A 897 -14.86 62.95 5.18
CA VAL A 897 -15.55 64.05 4.48
C VAL A 897 -14.80 65.38 4.54
N ARG A 898 -14.09 65.68 5.64
CA ARG A 898 -13.31 66.91 5.82
C ARG A 898 -12.29 66.76 6.94
N VAL A 899 -11.34 67.68 7.02
CA VAL A 899 -10.48 67.87 8.20
C VAL A 899 -10.80 69.20 8.87
N GLU A 900 -10.72 69.24 10.20
CA GLU A 900 -10.96 70.43 11.01
C GLU A 900 -9.63 70.97 11.59
N PRO A 901 -9.45 72.30 11.78
CA PRO A 901 -8.23 72.92 12.33
C PRO A 901 -7.86 72.48 13.76
N SER A 902 -8.70 71.69 14.42
CA SER A 902 -8.45 71.13 15.75
C SER A 902 -7.78 69.75 15.69
N ALA A 903 -7.04 69.45 14.61
CA ALA A 903 -6.40 68.16 14.38
C ALA A 903 -7.41 66.99 14.37
N LEU A 904 -8.52 67.13 13.64
CA LEU A 904 -9.57 66.11 13.53
C LEU A 904 -9.86 65.74 12.07
N VAL A 905 -9.99 64.45 11.78
CA VAL A 905 -10.67 63.95 10.57
C VAL A 905 -12.14 63.70 10.91
N VAL A 906 -13.04 64.29 10.13
CA VAL A 906 -14.47 64.00 10.24
C VAL A 906 -14.82 62.90 9.24
N ALA A 907 -15.34 61.79 9.75
CA ALA A 907 -15.85 60.68 8.96
C ALA A 907 -17.36 60.54 9.14
N ARG A 908 -18.08 60.37 8.02
CA ARG A 908 -19.53 60.16 8.00
C ARG A 908 -19.85 58.66 8.04
N LEU A 909 -20.70 58.28 8.97
CA LEU A 909 -21.22 56.91 9.13
C LEU A 909 -22.33 56.63 8.09
N ALA A 910 -22.67 55.36 7.91
CA ALA A 910 -23.69 54.92 6.96
C ALA A 910 -25.10 55.48 7.26
N ASP A 911 -25.40 55.80 8.53
CA ASP A 911 -26.66 56.41 8.98
C ASP A 911 -26.69 57.95 8.84
N GLY A 912 -25.60 58.55 8.35
CA GLY A 912 -25.45 59.99 8.17
C GLY A 912 -24.86 60.74 9.36
N ALA A 913 -24.63 60.08 10.51
CA ALA A 913 -23.97 60.70 11.65
C ALA A 913 -22.48 60.98 11.36
N GLU A 914 -21.92 62.01 11.99
CA GLU A 914 -20.50 62.39 11.84
C GLU A 914 -19.70 61.98 13.08
N GLN A 915 -18.61 61.25 12.86
CA GLN A 915 -17.63 60.85 13.86
C GLN A 915 -16.35 61.67 13.66
N ARG A 916 -15.77 62.16 14.76
CA ARG A 916 -14.51 62.93 14.75
C ARG A 916 -13.38 62.05 15.27
N LEU A 917 -12.34 61.87 14.46
CA LEU A 917 -11.14 61.09 14.77
C LEU A 917 -9.98 62.06 14.99
N ALA A 918 -9.37 62.06 16.17
CA ALA A 918 -8.23 62.92 16.45
C ALA A 918 -6.97 62.41 15.74
N CYS A 919 -6.28 63.31 15.03
CA CYS A 919 -5.04 62.99 14.35
C CYS A 919 -4.21 64.23 14.05
N ASP A 920 -2.89 64.11 14.13
CA ASP A 920 -1.94 65.12 13.65
C ASP A 920 -1.33 64.75 12.28
N LEU A 921 -1.51 63.50 11.84
CA LEU A 921 -1.10 63.01 10.52
C LEU A 921 -2.22 62.19 9.85
N VAL A 922 -2.50 62.51 8.59
CA VAL A 922 -3.42 61.77 7.71
C VAL A 922 -2.65 61.11 6.58
N ILE A 923 -2.77 59.79 6.44
CA ILE A 923 -2.16 59.03 5.35
C ILE A 923 -3.26 58.56 4.39
N VAL A 924 -3.22 59.01 3.14
CA VAL A 924 -4.23 58.70 2.13
C VAL A 924 -3.81 57.50 1.28
N ALA A 925 -4.60 56.42 1.31
CA ALA A 925 -4.35 55.13 0.66
C ALA A 925 -5.56 54.63 -0.17
N ILE A 926 -6.17 55.51 -0.98
CA ILE A 926 -7.43 55.24 -1.72
C ILE A 926 -7.23 54.65 -3.12
N GLY A 927 -6.06 54.10 -3.41
CA GLY A 927 -5.73 53.47 -4.68
C GLY A 927 -4.63 54.19 -5.47
N GLN A 928 -4.27 53.60 -6.60
CA GLN A 928 -3.13 54.02 -7.42
C GLN A 928 -3.52 54.15 -8.91
N GLU A 929 -2.71 54.85 -9.70
CA GLU A 929 -2.91 55.03 -11.13
C GLU A 929 -1.55 55.05 -11.87
N PRO A 930 -1.51 54.61 -13.15
CA PRO A 930 -0.34 54.80 -14.00
C PRO A 930 -0.01 56.27 -14.18
N ASP A 931 1.27 56.57 -14.45
CA ASP A 931 1.69 57.92 -14.78
C ASP A 931 1.17 58.32 -16.18
N PRO A 932 0.23 59.28 -16.30
CA PRO A 932 -0.34 59.65 -17.59
C PRO A 932 0.72 60.20 -18.56
N ALA A 933 1.73 60.90 -18.05
CA ALA A 933 2.82 61.45 -18.87
C ALA A 933 3.65 60.36 -19.55
N ALA A 934 3.76 59.18 -18.94
CA ALA A 934 4.47 58.05 -19.52
C ALA A 934 3.75 57.40 -20.72
N LEU A 935 2.45 57.65 -20.85
CA LEU A 935 1.59 57.04 -21.87
C LEU A 935 1.04 58.06 -22.90
N GLU A 936 1.15 59.37 -22.64
CA GLU A 936 0.66 60.44 -23.52
C GLU A 936 1.19 60.34 -24.95
N THR A 937 2.47 60.01 -25.13
CA THR A 937 3.15 59.95 -26.44
C THR A 937 3.16 58.56 -27.08
N SER A 938 2.48 57.57 -26.47
CA SER A 938 2.64 56.14 -26.81
C SER A 938 1.67 55.59 -27.88
N GLN A 939 0.65 56.35 -28.29
CA GLN A 939 -0.46 55.91 -29.18
C GLN A 939 -1.25 54.66 -28.70
N LEU A 940 -1.02 54.19 -27.46
CA LEU A 940 -1.70 53.03 -26.90
C LEU A 940 -3.16 53.31 -26.55
N GLU A 941 -4.04 52.36 -26.84
CA GLU A 941 -5.44 52.40 -26.41
C GLU A 941 -5.56 52.25 -24.89
N ARG A 942 -6.40 53.10 -24.28
CA ARG A 942 -6.61 53.16 -22.83
C ARG A 942 -8.06 52.92 -22.46
N ASP A 943 -8.28 52.38 -21.26
CA ASP A 943 -9.61 52.30 -20.67
C ASP A 943 -10.02 53.64 -20.00
N PRO A 944 -11.29 53.80 -19.57
CA PRO A 944 -11.73 55.02 -18.88
C PRO A 944 -11.00 55.33 -17.56
N ASN A 945 -10.27 54.37 -16.99
CA ASN A 945 -9.47 54.54 -15.77
C ASN A 945 -8.00 54.86 -16.08
N GLY A 946 -7.64 55.04 -17.35
CA GLY A 946 -6.27 55.33 -17.78
C GLY A 946 -5.34 54.12 -17.87
N LEU A 947 -5.85 52.89 -17.75
CA LEU A 947 -5.08 51.65 -17.88
C LEU A 947 -4.89 51.27 -19.35
N VAL A 948 -3.78 50.61 -19.67
CA VAL A 948 -3.49 50.14 -21.03
C VAL A 948 -4.42 48.97 -21.37
N ARG A 949 -5.12 49.05 -22.51
CA ARG A 949 -5.94 47.94 -23.01
C ARG A 949 -5.05 46.86 -23.60
N VAL A 950 -5.29 45.62 -23.17
CA VAL A 950 -4.57 44.45 -23.67
C VAL A 950 -5.52 43.29 -23.93
N ASP A 951 -5.11 42.36 -24.79
CA ASP A 951 -5.70 41.04 -24.86
C ASP A 951 -5.45 40.28 -23.55
N ALA A 952 -6.53 39.78 -22.93
CA ALA A 952 -6.47 39.20 -21.59
C ALA A 952 -5.66 37.89 -21.51
N LEU A 953 -5.47 37.19 -22.64
CA LEU A 953 -4.75 35.92 -22.67
C LEU A 953 -3.26 36.10 -22.96
N THR A 954 -2.89 37.11 -23.73
CA THR A 954 -1.54 37.28 -24.28
C THR A 954 -0.83 38.54 -23.79
N GLY A 955 -1.56 39.55 -23.30
CA GLY A 955 -1.00 40.86 -22.95
C GLY A 955 -0.68 41.74 -24.15
N HIS A 956 -1.10 41.36 -25.37
CA HIS A 956 -0.91 42.18 -26.57
C HIS A 956 -1.65 43.51 -26.45
N THR A 957 -0.97 44.61 -26.79
CA THR A 957 -1.58 45.94 -26.87
C THR A 957 -2.20 46.21 -28.24
N SER A 958 -2.73 47.42 -28.46
CA SER A 958 -3.16 47.90 -29.78
C SER A 958 -2.02 48.04 -30.81
N LEU A 959 -0.75 47.98 -30.37
CA LEU A 959 0.43 48.10 -31.23
C LEU A 959 1.11 46.72 -31.45
N PRO A 960 1.37 46.31 -32.71
CA PRO A 960 2.11 45.08 -33.00
C PRO A 960 3.52 45.08 -32.39
N GLY A 961 3.94 43.93 -31.86
CA GLY A 961 5.22 43.76 -31.17
C GLY A 961 5.32 44.44 -29.79
N VAL A 962 4.23 45.01 -29.28
CA VAL A 962 4.17 45.65 -27.95
C VAL A 962 3.17 44.94 -27.06
N PHE A 963 3.65 44.56 -25.87
CA PHE A 963 2.91 43.86 -24.83
C PHE A 963 2.87 44.72 -23.57
N ALA A 964 1.85 44.56 -22.72
CA ALA A 964 1.78 45.22 -21.42
C ALA A 964 1.19 44.29 -20.35
N GLY A 965 1.60 44.49 -19.09
CA GLY A 965 1.20 43.63 -17.98
C GLY A 965 1.61 44.17 -16.61
N GLY A 966 1.04 43.60 -15.55
CA GLY A 966 1.17 44.12 -14.18
C GLY A 966 0.18 45.23 -13.88
N ASP A 967 0.49 46.14 -12.95
CA ASP A 967 -0.49 47.12 -12.45
C ASP A 967 -0.89 48.21 -13.47
N VAL A 968 -0.22 48.26 -14.64
CA VAL A 968 -0.54 49.19 -15.74
C VAL A 968 -1.73 48.73 -16.59
N VAL A 969 -2.14 47.46 -16.45
CA VAL A 969 -3.32 46.88 -17.13
C VAL A 969 -4.44 46.59 -16.14
N PHE A 970 -5.64 46.31 -16.63
CA PHE A 970 -6.78 45.96 -15.79
C PHE A 970 -6.58 44.62 -15.07
N GLY A 971 -6.72 44.60 -13.74
CA GLY A 971 -6.63 43.39 -12.92
C GLY A 971 -6.46 43.67 -11.42
N GLU A 972 -6.44 42.59 -10.64
CA GLU A 972 -6.10 42.62 -9.21
C GLU A 972 -4.62 42.99 -9.02
N ARG A 973 -4.36 43.98 -8.17
CA ARG A 973 -3.02 44.56 -7.95
C ARG A 973 -2.27 43.83 -6.85
N THR A 974 -1.92 42.57 -7.12
CA THR A 974 -1.13 41.72 -6.22
C THR A 974 0.19 41.32 -6.90
N VAL A 975 1.22 41.06 -6.10
CA VAL A 975 2.57 40.72 -6.62
C VAL A 975 2.54 39.44 -7.45
N THR A 976 1.74 38.45 -7.03
CA THR A 976 1.55 37.17 -7.73
C THR A 976 0.88 37.38 -9.09
N ASN A 977 -0.13 38.25 -9.17
CA ASN A 977 -0.76 38.63 -10.45
C ASN A 977 0.19 39.39 -11.36
N ALA A 978 0.99 40.31 -10.82
CA ALA A 978 2.01 41.02 -11.61
C ALA A 978 3.05 40.06 -12.21
N ILE A 979 3.54 39.10 -11.43
CA ILE A 979 4.43 38.04 -11.92
C ILE A 979 3.73 37.17 -12.97
N GLY A 980 2.48 36.80 -12.72
CA GLY A 980 1.66 36.05 -13.68
C GLY A 980 1.54 36.76 -15.03
N TRP A 981 1.33 38.08 -15.04
CA TRP A 981 1.34 38.90 -16.25
C TRP A 981 2.71 38.93 -16.94
N GLY A 982 3.80 39.01 -16.18
CA GLY A 982 5.15 38.95 -16.72
C GLY A 982 5.45 37.62 -17.43
N LEU A 983 5.12 36.49 -16.78
CA LEU A 983 5.26 35.15 -17.38
C LEU A 983 4.37 34.98 -18.61
N ARG A 984 3.15 35.51 -18.57
CA ARG A 984 2.20 35.48 -19.70
C ARG A 984 2.74 36.26 -20.90
N ALA A 985 3.27 37.46 -20.67
CA ALA A 985 3.85 38.29 -21.72
C ALA A 985 5.13 37.65 -22.31
N ALA A 986 6.02 37.11 -21.46
CA ALA A 986 7.19 36.37 -21.92
C ALA A 986 6.82 35.18 -22.82
N TRP A 987 5.78 34.43 -22.42
CA TRP A 987 5.24 33.34 -23.23
C TRP A 987 4.67 33.84 -24.58
N ALA A 988 3.93 34.95 -24.58
CA ALA A 988 3.33 35.49 -25.80
C ALA A 988 4.38 36.05 -26.76
N ILE A 989 5.40 36.74 -26.24
CA ILE A 989 6.57 37.22 -27.00
C ILE A 989 7.29 36.04 -27.64
N ASP A 990 7.60 35.00 -26.86
CA ASP A 990 8.28 33.81 -27.38
C ASP A 990 7.49 33.14 -28.50
N ARG A 991 6.16 33.06 -28.36
CA ARG A 991 5.26 32.51 -29.37
C ARG A 991 5.28 33.32 -30.67
N GLU A 992 5.17 34.65 -30.58
CA GLU A 992 5.17 35.53 -31.76
C GLU A 992 6.51 35.45 -32.51
N LEU A 993 7.62 35.36 -31.79
CA LEU A 993 8.96 35.41 -32.38
C LEU A 993 9.46 34.05 -32.89
N SER A 994 9.04 32.94 -32.30
CA SER A 994 9.45 31.58 -32.69
C SER A 994 8.54 30.90 -33.72
N GLY A 995 7.30 31.39 -33.92
CA GLY A 995 6.36 30.88 -34.93
C GLY A 995 5.64 29.57 -34.56
N ALA A 996 5.72 29.09 -33.32
CA ALA A 996 5.07 27.86 -32.85
C ALA A 996 3.68 28.10 -32.21
N GLU A 997 2.77 27.12 -32.27
CA GLU A 997 1.56 27.08 -31.43
C GLU A 997 1.76 26.15 -30.21
N VAL A 998 2.02 26.68 -28.99
CA VAL A 998 1.74 26.02 -27.67
C VAL A 998 1.92 27.05 -26.52
N ALA A 999 1.42 26.99 -25.27
CA ALA A 999 0.72 25.99 -24.44
C ALA A 999 -0.18 26.58 -23.33
N ASP A 1000 -0.28 27.91 -23.15
CA ASP A 1000 -1.06 28.51 -22.05
C ASP A 1000 -2.32 29.20 -22.58
N ARG A 1001 -3.50 28.61 -22.33
CA ARG A 1001 -4.82 29.11 -22.74
C ARG A 1001 -5.71 29.49 -21.55
N ARG A 1002 -5.14 29.83 -20.38
CA ARG A 1002 -5.93 30.04 -19.15
C ARG A 1002 -6.79 31.33 -19.20
N PRO A 1003 -8.13 31.27 -19.26
CA PRO A 1003 -8.99 32.36 -18.78
C PRO A 1003 -8.92 32.45 -17.24
N PRO A 1004 -9.35 33.56 -16.62
CA PRO A 1004 -9.46 33.65 -15.17
C PRO A 1004 -10.37 32.52 -14.65
N PRO A 1005 -10.02 31.87 -13.53
CA PRO A 1005 -10.86 30.82 -12.97
C PRO A 1005 -12.21 31.42 -12.55
N GLU A 1006 -13.31 30.84 -13.03
CA GLU A 1006 -14.58 31.01 -12.33
C GLU A 1006 -14.42 30.37 -10.94
N LEU A 1007 -14.89 31.08 -9.91
CA LEU A 1007 -14.92 30.53 -8.56
C LEU A 1007 -15.66 29.19 -8.61
N PRO A 1008 -15.02 28.04 -8.29
CA PRO A 1008 -15.80 26.85 -8.02
C PRO A 1008 -16.78 27.21 -6.91
N LYS A 1009 -18.09 27.10 -7.19
CA LYS A 1009 -19.13 27.19 -6.18
C LYS A 1009 -18.67 26.32 -5.02
N LYS A 1010 -18.64 26.85 -3.78
CA LYS A 1010 -18.34 26.09 -2.56
C LYS A 1010 -19.24 24.85 -2.55
N ARG A 1011 -18.77 23.75 -3.13
CA ARG A 1011 -19.45 22.47 -3.08
C ARG A 1011 -18.79 21.77 -1.93
N ALA A 1012 -19.60 21.41 -0.94
CA ALA A 1012 -19.16 20.56 0.13
C ALA A 1012 -18.64 19.27 -0.49
N LEU A 1013 -17.33 19.18 -0.63
CA LEU A 1013 -16.64 17.92 -0.79
C LEU A 1013 -16.78 17.24 0.57
N VAL A 1014 -17.93 16.59 0.79
CA VAL A 1014 -18.18 15.81 2.00
C VAL A 1014 -17.33 14.55 1.87
N SER A 1015 -16.05 14.69 2.17
CA SER A 1015 -15.28 13.52 2.58
C SER A 1015 -15.82 13.12 3.95
N ALA A 1016 -16.64 12.06 3.99
CA ALA A 1016 -16.94 11.40 5.26
C ALA A 1016 -15.69 10.69 5.86
N ARG A 1017 -14.53 10.71 5.16
CA ARG A 1017 -13.28 10.06 5.57
C ARG A 1017 -12.03 10.76 5.07
N ALA A 1018 -11.59 11.72 5.86
CA ALA A 1018 -10.18 11.96 6.08
C ALA A 1018 -10.03 12.39 7.54
N PRO A 1019 -8.95 12.03 8.25
CA PRO A 1019 -8.74 12.50 9.59
C PRO A 1019 -8.65 14.04 9.59
N VAL A 1020 -9.42 14.66 10.49
CA VAL A 1020 -9.25 16.09 10.80
C VAL A 1020 -7.84 16.26 11.35
N ARG A 1021 -7.07 17.18 10.77
CA ARG A 1021 -5.70 17.49 11.21
C ARG A 1021 -5.56 19.01 11.36
N PRO A 1022 -5.08 19.49 12.53
CA PRO A 1022 -4.90 20.91 12.75
C PRO A 1022 -3.89 21.48 11.75
N ARG A 1023 -4.15 22.70 11.24
CA ARG A 1023 -3.19 23.43 10.40
C ARG A 1023 -1.95 23.78 11.22
N ARG A 1024 -0.78 23.70 10.58
CA ARG A 1024 0.48 24.21 11.13
C ARG A 1024 0.65 25.67 10.73
N PHE A 1025 0.98 26.50 11.71
CA PHE A 1025 1.19 27.93 11.53
C PHE A 1025 2.66 28.28 11.77
N PRO A 1026 3.24 29.19 10.97
CA PRO A 1026 4.56 29.72 11.24
C PRO A 1026 4.59 30.48 12.56
N ALA A 1027 5.75 30.48 13.23
CA ALA A 1027 5.95 31.31 14.41
C ALA A 1027 6.08 32.79 14.01
N GLU A 1028 5.53 33.68 14.82
CA GLU A 1028 5.67 35.13 14.65
C GLU A 1028 6.48 35.75 15.80
N LEU A 1029 7.03 36.95 15.59
CA LEU A 1029 7.66 37.70 16.67
C LEU A 1029 6.64 38.11 17.76
N GLU A 1030 7.10 38.22 19.00
CA GLU A 1030 6.30 38.76 20.10
C GLU A 1030 5.93 40.24 19.86
N LEU A 1031 4.77 40.67 20.36
CA LEU A 1031 4.19 42.00 20.09
C LEU A 1031 5.19 43.14 20.34
N ASP A 1032 5.88 43.12 21.49
CA ASP A 1032 6.89 44.11 21.84
C ASP A 1032 8.04 44.19 20.82
N ALA A 1033 8.46 43.04 20.27
CA ALA A 1033 9.51 42.99 19.26
C ALA A 1033 9.01 43.50 17.89
N ARG A 1034 7.73 43.29 17.56
CA ARG A 1034 7.10 43.83 16.34
C ARG A 1034 7.09 45.36 16.33
N LEU A 1035 6.77 45.97 17.47
CA LEU A 1035 6.62 47.42 17.60
C LEU A 1035 7.97 48.17 17.68
N ARG A 1036 9.02 47.51 18.19
CA ARG A 1036 10.35 48.12 18.37
C ARG A 1036 11.20 48.18 17.09
N GLY A 1037 10.82 47.52 16.00
CA GLY A 1037 11.67 47.44 14.82
C GLY A 1037 10.97 47.04 13.53
N MET A 1038 11.73 47.05 12.44
CA MET A 1038 11.28 46.71 11.08
C MET A 1038 11.69 45.30 10.64
N GLY A 1039 12.09 44.44 11.58
CA GLY A 1039 12.49 43.06 11.30
C GLY A 1039 11.32 42.19 10.82
N GLU A 1040 11.62 41.14 10.06
CA GLU A 1040 10.64 40.19 9.53
C GLU A 1040 9.79 39.57 10.65
N VAL A 1041 8.47 39.74 10.58
CA VAL A 1041 7.55 39.33 11.67
C VAL A 1041 7.25 37.85 11.65
N VAL A 1042 6.93 37.30 10.47
CA VAL A 1042 6.52 35.90 10.30
C VAL A 1042 7.75 35.08 9.93
N ARG A 1043 8.01 33.97 10.62
CA ARG A 1043 9.12 33.04 10.33
C ARG A 1043 8.70 31.91 9.39
N GLY A 1044 9.65 31.08 8.95
CA GLY A 1044 9.35 29.83 8.22
C GLY A 1044 8.85 28.72 9.15
N LEU A 1045 8.18 27.71 8.58
CA LEU A 1045 7.82 26.48 9.30
C LEU A 1045 9.08 25.69 9.67
N SER A 1046 9.01 24.91 10.76
CA SER A 1046 10.03 23.89 11.03
C SER A 1046 9.94 22.75 9.99
N ALA A 1047 11.01 21.99 9.80
CA ALA A 1047 10.99 20.83 8.89
C ALA A 1047 9.92 19.80 9.26
N ALA A 1048 9.70 19.58 10.57
CA ALA A 1048 8.69 18.67 11.06
C ALA A 1048 7.27 19.18 10.77
N ASP A 1049 7.03 20.48 11.04
CA ASP A 1049 5.73 21.10 10.78
C ASP A 1049 5.43 21.19 9.29
N ALA A 1050 6.41 21.55 8.46
CA ALA A 1050 6.26 21.59 7.01
C ALA A 1050 5.93 20.21 6.44
N ARG A 1051 6.56 19.14 6.94
CA ARG A 1051 6.25 17.77 6.52
C ARG A 1051 4.85 17.33 6.95
N GLU A 1052 4.44 17.66 8.17
CA GLU A 1052 3.10 17.31 8.66
C GLU A 1052 2.01 18.10 7.94
N GLU A 1053 2.24 19.39 7.69
CA GLU A 1053 1.35 20.24 6.92
C GLU A 1053 1.24 19.76 5.47
N ALA A 1054 2.34 19.32 4.86
CA ALA A 1054 2.34 18.73 3.52
C ALA A 1054 1.50 17.45 3.43
N ARG A 1055 1.49 16.61 4.49
CA ARG A 1055 0.64 15.40 4.57
C ARG A 1055 -0.86 15.72 4.62
N ARG A 1056 -1.24 16.95 5.00
CA ARG A 1056 -2.64 17.42 4.93
C ARG A 1056 -3.12 17.60 3.49
N CYS A 1057 -2.23 17.63 2.48
CA CYS A 1057 -2.66 17.73 1.08
C CYS A 1057 -3.45 16.49 0.63
N LEU A 1058 -4.69 16.70 0.17
CA LEU A 1058 -5.57 15.63 -0.33
C LEU A 1058 -5.23 15.16 -1.75
N GLN A 1059 -4.29 15.82 -2.44
CA GLN A 1059 -3.95 15.57 -3.85
C GLN A 1059 -5.20 15.46 -4.76
N CYS A 1060 -6.07 16.47 -4.68
CA CYS A 1060 -7.42 16.46 -5.28
C CYS A 1060 -7.53 16.65 -6.80
N GLY A 1061 -6.47 17.01 -7.52
CA GLY A 1061 -6.46 17.12 -8.99
C GLY A 1061 -6.39 15.76 -9.70
N LEU A 1062 -6.64 15.73 -11.02
CA LEU A 1062 -6.41 14.56 -11.87
C LEU A 1062 -4.92 14.16 -11.77
N CYS A 1063 -4.64 12.88 -11.51
CA CYS A 1063 -3.32 12.43 -11.02
C CYS A 1063 -2.43 11.84 -12.11
N GLY A 1064 -1.10 12.05 -12.01
CA GLY A 1064 -0.05 11.41 -12.81
C GLY A 1064 0.58 10.17 -12.15
N ASN A 1065 0.03 8.98 -12.42
CA ASN A 1065 0.67 7.70 -12.08
C ASN A 1065 0.80 7.35 -10.57
N CYS A 1066 -0.28 7.47 -9.78
CA CYS A 1066 -0.27 7.19 -8.32
C CYS A 1066 0.03 5.75 -7.88
N ARG A 1067 0.10 4.79 -8.80
CA ARG A 1067 0.35 3.36 -8.55
C ARG A 1067 -0.56 2.66 -7.53
N ALA A 1068 -1.69 3.25 -7.12
CA ALA A 1068 -2.61 2.62 -6.14
C ALA A 1068 -3.10 1.21 -6.57
N CYS A 1069 -3.30 1.00 -7.86
CA CYS A 1069 -3.66 -0.32 -8.42
C CYS A 1069 -2.55 -1.39 -8.26
N ILE A 1070 -1.31 -0.98 -8.01
CA ILE A 1070 -0.15 -1.85 -7.73
C ILE A 1070 0.12 -1.85 -6.22
N GLU A 1071 0.26 -0.68 -5.60
CA GLU A 1071 0.76 -0.50 -4.24
C GLU A 1071 -0.32 -0.54 -3.15
N ALA A 1072 -1.60 -0.58 -3.51
CA ALA A 1072 -2.68 -0.83 -2.54
C ALA A 1072 -3.44 -2.12 -2.87
N LEU A 1073 -3.68 -2.40 -4.16
CA LEU A 1073 -4.38 -3.61 -4.59
C LEU A 1073 -3.45 -4.82 -4.74
N GLY A 1074 -2.24 -4.64 -5.29
CA GLY A 1074 -1.23 -5.71 -5.45
C GLY A 1074 -1.61 -6.81 -6.45
N CYS A 1075 -2.45 -6.52 -7.45
CA CYS A 1075 -2.89 -7.54 -8.42
C CYS A 1075 -1.71 -7.99 -9.29
N PRO A 1076 -1.41 -9.30 -9.41
CA PRO A 1076 -0.28 -9.79 -10.21
C PRO A 1076 -0.47 -9.60 -11.72
N ALA A 1077 -1.68 -9.26 -12.18
CA ALA A 1077 -1.94 -8.89 -13.57
C ALA A 1077 -1.64 -7.41 -13.87
N ILE A 1078 -1.23 -6.61 -12.88
CA ILE A 1078 -0.94 -5.17 -13.04
C ILE A 1078 0.53 -4.95 -12.72
N GLY A 1079 1.25 -4.31 -13.64
CA GLY A 1079 2.67 -4.02 -13.49
C GLY A 1079 3.04 -2.66 -14.06
N MET A 1080 4.33 -2.34 -13.98
CA MET A 1080 4.90 -1.16 -14.61
C MET A 1080 5.58 -1.58 -15.91
N ASP A 1081 5.34 -0.85 -17.01
CA ASP A 1081 6.15 -0.95 -18.22
C ASP A 1081 7.51 -0.27 -17.95
N PRO A 1082 8.63 -1.02 -17.94
CA PRO A 1082 9.96 -0.48 -17.67
C PRO A 1082 10.43 0.55 -18.71
N SER A 1083 9.88 0.51 -19.93
CA SER A 1083 10.30 1.36 -21.06
C SER A 1083 9.54 2.70 -21.13
N ARG A 1084 8.38 2.79 -20.47
CA ARG A 1084 7.43 3.89 -20.63
C ARG A 1084 6.86 4.41 -19.31
N GLU A 1085 7.33 3.88 -18.18
CA GLU A 1085 6.99 4.29 -16.80
C GLU A 1085 5.47 4.41 -16.54
N HIS A 1086 4.64 3.55 -17.15
CA HIS A 1086 3.19 3.57 -16.94
C HIS A 1086 2.65 2.21 -16.49
N VAL A 1087 1.51 2.25 -15.81
CA VAL A 1087 0.77 1.06 -15.41
C VAL A 1087 0.32 0.32 -16.66
N VAL A 1088 0.56 -0.98 -16.69
CA VAL A 1088 0.06 -1.90 -17.72
C VAL A 1088 -0.69 -3.04 -17.05
N VAL A 1089 -1.73 -3.53 -17.74
CA VAL A 1089 -2.47 -4.71 -17.32
C VAL A 1089 -2.16 -5.84 -18.30
N ASP A 1090 -1.66 -6.97 -17.79
CA ASP A 1090 -1.42 -8.17 -18.57
C ASP A 1090 -2.77 -8.83 -18.95
N PRO A 1091 -3.15 -8.85 -20.24
CA PRO A 1091 -4.44 -9.39 -20.67
C PRO A 1091 -4.50 -10.93 -20.59
N VAL A 1092 -3.36 -11.61 -20.51
CA VAL A 1092 -3.29 -13.07 -20.34
C VAL A 1092 -3.67 -13.44 -18.90
N TRP A 1093 -3.21 -12.66 -17.92
CA TRP A 1093 -3.45 -12.89 -16.50
C TRP A 1093 -4.75 -12.25 -15.99
N CYS A 1094 -5.18 -11.15 -16.58
CA CYS A 1094 -6.38 -10.43 -16.16
C CYS A 1094 -7.66 -11.26 -16.38
N ILE A 1095 -8.51 -11.33 -15.33
CA ILE A 1095 -9.81 -12.01 -15.39
C ILE A 1095 -11.00 -11.04 -15.52
N GLY A 1096 -10.74 -9.73 -15.54
CA GLY A 1096 -11.77 -8.70 -15.70
C GLY A 1096 -12.69 -8.50 -14.49
N CYS A 1097 -12.17 -8.68 -13.25
CA CYS A 1097 -12.97 -8.54 -12.02
C CYS A 1097 -13.48 -7.11 -11.73
N GLY A 1098 -12.83 -6.07 -12.25
CA GLY A 1098 -13.22 -4.66 -12.07
C GLY A 1098 -12.75 -3.98 -10.78
N VAL A 1099 -12.25 -4.73 -9.80
CA VAL A 1099 -11.76 -4.17 -8.52
C VAL A 1099 -10.67 -3.10 -8.73
N CYS A 1100 -9.81 -3.28 -9.73
CA CYS A 1100 -8.79 -2.30 -10.05
C CYS A 1100 -9.37 -0.98 -10.56
N ALA A 1101 -10.51 -0.98 -11.24
CA ALA A 1101 -11.22 0.22 -11.65
C ALA A 1101 -11.86 0.95 -10.47
N ASP A 1102 -12.38 0.21 -9.48
CA ASP A 1102 -12.89 0.81 -8.23
C ASP A 1102 -11.79 1.45 -7.38
N VAL A 1103 -10.57 0.89 -7.41
CA VAL A 1103 -9.38 1.49 -6.80
C VAL A 1103 -8.80 2.61 -7.68
N CYS A 1104 -9.07 2.60 -8.99
CA CYS A 1104 -8.55 3.58 -9.94
C CYS A 1104 -9.35 4.87 -9.89
N SER A 1105 -8.89 5.77 -9.05
CA SER A 1105 -9.46 7.09 -8.92
C SER A 1105 -9.32 7.99 -10.17
N ASN A 1106 -8.50 7.64 -11.15
CA ASN A 1106 -8.45 8.35 -12.44
C ASN A 1106 -9.47 7.82 -13.46
N ARG A 1107 -10.17 6.72 -13.14
CA ARG A 1107 -10.93 5.92 -14.12
C ARG A 1107 -10.10 5.56 -15.36
N ALA A 1108 -8.79 5.45 -15.19
CA ALA A 1108 -7.86 5.07 -16.25
C ALA A 1108 -7.88 3.56 -16.53
N LEU A 1109 -8.49 2.76 -15.66
CA LEU A 1109 -8.67 1.33 -15.86
C LEU A 1109 -10.09 1.06 -16.34
N SER A 1110 -10.24 0.63 -17.60
CA SER A 1110 -11.51 0.33 -18.24
C SER A 1110 -11.46 -1.03 -18.95
N PRO A 1111 -12.61 -1.71 -19.18
CA PRO A 1111 -12.64 -2.94 -19.96
C PRO A 1111 -12.20 -2.70 -21.41
N ALA A 1112 -11.36 -3.59 -21.96
CA ALA A 1112 -10.93 -3.53 -23.35
C ALA A 1112 -12.14 -3.52 -24.31
N GLY A 1113 -12.18 -2.53 -25.22
CA GLY A 1113 -13.24 -2.40 -26.23
C GLY A 1113 -14.53 -1.71 -25.75
N ALA A 1114 -14.60 -1.22 -24.51
CA ALA A 1114 -15.69 -0.33 -24.11
C ALA A 1114 -15.59 1.02 -24.85
N PRO A 1115 -16.70 1.60 -25.34
CA PRO A 1115 -16.68 2.96 -25.90
C PRO A 1115 -16.20 3.93 -24.82
N CYS A 1116 -15.32 4.86 -25.20
CA CYS A 1116 -14.84 5.91 -24.32
C CYS A 1116 -16.05 6.68 -23.75
N PRO A 1117 -16.30 6.66 -22.43
CA PRO A 1117 -17.44 7.35 -21.84
C PRO A 1117 -17.29 8.87 -21.81
#